data_AF-A0A5C7ERM3-F1
#
_entry.id   AF-A0A5C7ERM3-F1
#
_cell.length_a   1.000
_cell.length_b   1.000
_cell.length_c   1.000
_cell.angle_alpha   90.00
_cell.angle_beta   90.00
_cell.angle_gamma   90.00
#
_symmetry.space_group_name_H-M   'P 1'
#
loop_
_entity.id
_entity.type
_entity.pdbx_description
1 polymer ?
#
loop_
_entity_poly.entity_id
_entity_poly.type
_entity_poly.pdbx_seq_one_letter_code
_entity_poly.pdbx_strand_id
1 'polypeptide(L)'
;MTMVKNGRRLGGGRARRAVALVLCAGLVAAAPAAAGALESVPAGAQGRPPAAAQDAGAQAAQPAQMKIEDYLKSCWKERRTEVDLTPYNIDDEELNAVLFGIHYEEPEYYWIIRYQVYDTDRVTGKVTTYYPQYTDEVGTPFDRSEELEREWDVVRTLTENCTTDVEKALVVHDHLVRTITYSKKLGTHIPHDIEGGILEKQCVCEGYALAYKYYMNRLGIPCKVVSGAAGGESHAWNQIRIDGKWYMVDATWDDPNDSDHTVKHQFFLKSEHSFPRHDWVKDNFERCTDTTYDDAAWAQMSRNMAGHQGSLIVPGYFIGDDGLKTGIWKFDAKNLAAPGTLAIELNDQWELREGQSGIGLAEVSYYDGMLYYSTPKAVWRWDFSEPAKPEKVFELDKDDPDQIWYLHVADGKVYYETARYANDVRERREFVFDKDFQKVKHPIAVTGDVLELKVGGSPKGDFLRAAAPGALSFTSNDPAICEVEPIMGGKSVQLHPKKAGRTTVTVTATETDHYLPGTKDVAIVVTDDSQVDEQVTVSYEAGDNGSVAVVDSVTKEPVSNGAAVGKNSSLLYTATPAKGYAVKNWIVNGSVYREQGSVYTGTELVRTVTASTDHVKVEFAKAPVPLQGIALNKTALALEKGASEVLTVTLNPADTTDSKDVTWKSSNDAVATVDADGRVTAVGRGETVVTATSVAGGHTASCTVTVSEPEPEPKPEPQVDKGKLRAVFDECKVLDAKDYTTMTWHPFVAALDRAQQVLKDDAATQPQVDEALKGLQAARAGLKPVEKVAFSDVDKETAHRAEVEWLAANGISKGWENADGTSSFRPYATVKRADMAAFLYRLAGEPEFDAKDVAFADVDEKTPHRDAILWLAAEGISTGWKGADGKAEFRPYAEIARCDMAAFLYRMAGEPEFEAKDAFSDVARDTPHREAVLWLAASGVSTGWTAEDGTKTFRPYDRIVRCDMAAFLHRMAEKGLVDLR
;
A
#
# COMPACT_ATOMS: atom_id res chain seq x y z
N MET A 1 19.89 -64.83 13.00
CA MET A 1 21.31 -65.16 13.32
C MET A 1 22.02 -63.83 13.58
N THR A 2 22.84 -63.81 14.62
CA THR A 2 23.29 -62.65 15.40
C THR A 2 24.36 -61.77 14.71
N MET A 3 24.37 -60.48 15.10
CA MET A 3 25.51 -59.56 15.26
C MET A 3 26.14 -58.76 14.08
N VAL A 4 25.96 -57.43 14.19
CA VAL A 4 27.00 -56.37 14.39
C VAL A 4 27.82 -55.79 13.21
N LYS A 5 27.64 -54.45 13.08
CA LYS A 5 28.53 -53.32 12.72
C LYS A 5 28.92 -52.97 11.26
N ASN A 6 28.82 -51.65 11.06
CA ASN A 6 29.59 -50.71 10.23
C ASN A 6 29.14 -50.46 8.78
N GLY A 7 28.44 -49.34 8.59
CA GLY A 7 29.11 -48.12 8.12
C GLY A 7 29.22 -47.90 6.60
N ARG A 8 28.47 -46.88 6.15
CA ARG A 8 28.54 -46.12 4.88
C ARG A 8 27.95 -46.77 3.63
N ARG A 9 26.87 -46.15 3.11
CA ARG A 9 26.55 -46.13 1.68
C ARG A 9 26.51 -44.69 1.18
N LEU A 10 27.35 -44.43 0.20
CA LEU A 10 27.32 -43.28 -0.71
C LEU A 10 26.18 -43.46 -1.73
N GLY A 11 25.48 -42.36 -1.99
CA GLY A 11 25.12 -41.89 -3.33
C GLY A 11 24.17 -42.73 -4.18
N GLY A 12 22.88 -42.38 -4.15
CA GLY A 12 21.85 -42.87 -5.08
C GLY A 12 20.97 -41.75 -5.65
N GLY A 13 21.56 -40.61 -6.06
CA GLY A 13 20.81 -39.43 -6.50
C GLY A 13 20.36 -39.41 -7.97
N ARG A 14 20.79 -40.35 -8.83
CA ARG A 14 20.50 -40.28 -10.28
C ARG A 14 19.27 -41.07 -10.74
N ALA A 15 18.77 -42.04 -9.96
CA ALA A 15 17.67 -42.90 -10.41
C ALA A 15 16.26 -42.38 -10.03
N ARG A 16 16.15 -41.42 -9.09
CA ARG A 16 14.87 -40.94 -8.58
C ARG A 16 14.25 -39.77 -9.38
N ARG A 17 15.04 -39.05 -10.19
CA ARG A 17 14.56 -37.90 -10.98
C ARG A 17 13.67 -38.29 -12.18
N ALA A 18 13.84 -39.49 -12.74
CA ALA A 18 13.05 -39.91 -13.90
C ALA A 18 11.62 -40.36 -13.56
N VAL A 19 11.35 -40.70 -12.29
CA VAL A 19 10.03 -41.20 -11.84
C VAL A 19 9.14 -40.06 -11.32
N ALA A 20 9.70 -39.04 -10.67
CA ALA A 20 8.94 -37.89 -10.17
C ALA A 20 8.41 -36.96 -11.28
N LEU A 21 9.14 -36.82 -12.40
CA LEU A 21 8.70 -36.02 -13.56
C LEU A 21 7.48 -36.60 -14.29
N VAL A 22 7.20 -37.90 -14.15
CA VAL A 22 6.04 -38.58 -14.76
C VAL A 22 4.80 -38.49 -13.87
N LEU A 23 4.95 -38.23 -12.56
CA LEU A 23 3.86 -38.21 -11.58
C LEU A 23 3.17 -36.84 -11.42
N CYS A 24 3.87 -35.72 -11.65
CA CYS A 24 3.23 -34.38 -11.63
C CYS A 24 2.18 -34.21 -12.76
N ALA A 25 2.34 -35.00 -13.83
CA ALA A 25 1.38 -35.18 -14.89
C ALA A 25 0.07 -35.90 -14.45
N GLY A 26 0.08 -36.67 -13.34
CA GLY A 26 -1.04 -37.55 -12.97
C GLY A 26 -2.11 -36.93 -12.06
N LEU A 27 -1.82 -35.82 -11.38
CA LEU A 27 -2.63 -35.35 -10.24
C LEU A 27 -3.62 -34.20 -10.54
N VAL A 28 -3.69 -33.72 -11.78
CA VAL A 28 -4.67 -32.68 -12.19
C VAL A 28 -6.07 -33.26 -12.50
N ALA A 29 -6.25 -34.59 -12.48
CA ALA A 29 -7.52 -35.23 -12.82
C ALA A 29 -8.31 -35.77 -11.62
N ALA A 30 -8.81 -34.91 -10.72
CA ALA A 30 -9.96 -35.24 -9.85
C ALA A 30 -10.61 -34.01 -9.18
N ALA A 31 -11.33 -33.19 -9.95
CA ALA A 31 -12.47 -32.42 -9.45
C ALA A 31 -13.47 -32.18 -10.59
N PRO A 32 -14.74 -32.58 -10.50
CA PRO A 32 -15.66 -32.46 -11.61
C PRO A 32 -16.19 -31.02 -11.75
N ALA A 33 -16.11 -30.51 -12.97
CA ALA A 33 -16.83 -29.32 -13.40
C ALA A 33 -18.34 -29.58 -13.40
N ALA A 34 -19.10 -28.76 -12.68
CA ALA A 34 -20.55 -28.68 -12.79
C ALA A 34 -20.94 -27.41 -13.56
N ALA A 35 -21.06 -27.53 -14.88
CA ALA A 35 -21.95 -26.71 -15.71
C ALA A 35 -22.12 -27.40 -17.07
N GLY A 36 -23.33 -27.87 -17.38
CA GLY A 36 -23.63 -28.42 -18.70
C GLY A 36 -24.92 -29.23 -18.79
N ALA A 37 -26.01 -28.50 -19.01
CA ALA A 37 -27.24 -28.84 -19.77
C ALA A 37 -27.84 -30.26 -19.71
N LEU A 38 -29.13 -30.27 -19.34
CA LEU A 38 -30.12 -31.33 -19.60
C LEU A 38 -30.32 -31.61 -21.09
N GLU A 39 -30.37 -32.90 -21.42
CA GLU A 39 -31.26 -33.64 -22.36
C GLU A 39 -30.46 -34.87 -22.85
N SER A 40 -30.95 -36.11 -22.99
CA SER A 40 -32.13 -36.85 -22.59
C SER A 40 -31.91 -38.32 -23.06
N VAL A 41 -32.30 -39.33 -22.25
CA VAL A 41 -33.01 -40.57 -22.69
C VAL A 41 -32.15 -41.71 -23.38
N PRO A 42 -32.45 -43.03 -23.20
CA PRO A 42 -31.83 -43.86 -22.15
C PRO A 42 -31.51 -45.33 -22.58
N ALA A 43 -31.27 -46.17 -21.55
CA ALA A 43 -31.79 -47.54 -21.38
C ALA A 43 -30.94 -48.77 -21.82
N GLY A 44 -30.88 -49.73 -20.87
CA GLY A 44 -30.56 -51.15 -21.09
C GLY A 44 -29.51 -51.69 -20.09
N ALA A 45 -29.83 -51.92 -18.81
CA ALA A 45 -30.42 -53.16 -18.26
C ALA A 45 -29.41 -54.34 -18.26
N GLN A 46 -29.17 -55.16 -17.24
CA GLN A 46 -29.92 -55.62 -16.06
C GLN A 46 -28.88 -56.10 -15.00
N GLY A 47 -29.09 -55.92 -13.70
CA GLY A 47 -29.76 -56.93 -12.88
C GLY A 47 -29.73 -56.60 -11.38
N ARG A 48 -30.85 -56.91 -10.71
CA ARG A 48 -31.29 -56.66 -9.32
C ARG A 48 -31.56 -58.06 -8.69
N PRO A 49 -32.00 -58.25 -7.42
CA PRO A 49 -31.48 -57.99 -6.06
C PRO A 49 -31.79 -59.20 -5.09
N PRO A 50 -32.27 -59.07 -3.82
CA PRO A 50 -31.75 -58.47 -2.56
C PRO A 50 -31.79 -59.45 -1.34
N ALA A 51 -31.32 -59.01 -0.15
CA ALA A 51 -32.11 -58.96 1.11
C ALA A 51 -31.25 -58.40 2.28
N ALA A 52 -31.53 -57.17 2.73
CA ALA A 52 -32.12 -56.79 4.04
C ALA A 52 -31.11 -56.80 5.22
N ALA A 53 -30.54 -55.64 5.61
CA ALA A 53 -31.09 -54.52 6.40
C ALA A 53 -31.08 -54.76 7.92
N GLN A 54 -30.24 -54.00 8.64
CA GLN A 54 -30.49 -53.51 10.00
C GLN A 54 -29.93 -52.07 10.13
N ASP A 55 -30.81 -51.17 10.59
CA ASP A 55 -30.56 -49.76 10.92
C ASP A 55 -29.58 -49.58 12.09
N ALA A 56 -28.80 -48.50 12.06
CA ALA A 56 -28.82 -47.45 13.10
C ALA A 56 -27.71 -46.40 12.87
N GLY A 57 -28.10 -45.12 12.94
CA GLY A 57 -27.19 -44.03 13.31
C GLY A 57 -26.96 -42.98 12.23
N ALA A 58 -27.79 -41.94 12.23
CA ALA A 58 -27.43 -40.66 11.62
C ALA A 58 -26.13 -40.15 12.28
N GLN A 59 -25.04 -40.12 11.52
CA GLN A 59 -23.80 -39.46 11.92
C GLN A 59 -23.79 -38.06 11.32
N ALA A 60 -23.65 -37.08 12.21
CA ALA A 60 -23.47 -35.68 11.87
C ALA A 60 -22.30 -35.51 10.87
N ALA A 61 -22.48 -34.64 9.87
CA ALA A 61 -21.43 -34.28 8.94
C ALA A 61 -20.21 -33.73 9.71
N GLN A 62 -19.05 -34.35 9.51
CA GLN A 62 -17.77 -33.85 10.02
C GLN A 62 -17.40 -32.54 9.30
N PRO A 63 -16.71 -31.59 9.96
CA PRO A 63 -16.21 -30.40 9.30
C PRO A 63 -15.20 -30.79 8.21
N ALA A 64 -15.27 -30.11 7.05
CA ALA A 64 -14.40 -30.38 5.92
C ALA A 64 -12.93 -30.12 6.31
N GLN A 65 -12.11 -31.17 6.28
CA GLN A 65 -10.67 -31.10 6.47
C GLN A 65 -10.03 -30.24 5.37
N MET A 66 -9.12 -29.35 5.75
CA MET A 66 -8.39 -28.46 4.84
C MET A 66 -7.58 -29.28 3.82
N LYS A 67 -7.30 -28.74 2.63
CA LYS A 67 -6.34 -29.35 1.70
C LYS A 67 -4.95 -29.35 2.31
N ILE A 68 -4.16 -30.38 2.01
CA ILE A 68 -2.84 -30.56 2.64
C ILE A 68 -1.89 -29.41 2.34
N GLU A 69 -1.95 -28.85 1.13
CA GLU A 69 -1.14 -27.71 0.70
C GLU A 69 -1.43 -26.48 1.57
N ASP A 70 -2.72 -26.15 1.74
CA ASP A 70 -3.15 -25.02 2.55
C ASP A 70 -2.82 -25.22 4.03
N TYR A 71 -2.92 -26.46 4.52
CA TYR A 71 -2.55 -26.81 5.88
C TYR A 71 -1.04 -26.67 6.13
N LEU A 72 -0.21 -27.19 5.23
CA LEU A 72 1.25 -27.02 5.30
C LEU A 72 1.63 -25.54 5.28
N LYS A 73 1.07 -24.75 4.36
CA LYS A 73 1.29 -23.30 4.29
C LYS A 73 0.88 -22.57 5.57
N SER A 74 -0.25 -22.95 6.18
CA SER A 74 -0.66 -22.40 7.47
C SER A 74 0.33 -22.72 8.59
N CYS A 75 0.86 -23.94 8.62
CA CYS A 75 1.85 -24.38 9.60
C CYS A 75 3.19 -23.63 9.44
N TRP A 76 3.62 -23.39 8.20
CA TRP A 76 4.83 -22.62 7.91
C TRP A 76 4.70 -21.15 8.28
N LYS A 77 3.52 -20.55 8.04
CA LYS A 77 3.21 -19.18 8.46
C LYS A 77 3.32 -19.01 9.98
N GLU A 78 2.94 -20.04 10.75
CA GLU A 78 3.09 -20.09 12.20
C GLU A 78 4.49 -20.55 12.67
N ARG A 79 5.41 -20.82 11.74
CA ARG A 79 6.76 -21.38 11.98
C ARG A 79 6.76 -22.62 12.86
N ARG A 80 5.76 -23.49 12.71
CA ARG A 80 5.72 -24.77 13.44
C ARG A 80 6.95 -25.59 13.10
N THR A 81 7.59 -26.15 14.11
CA THR A 81 8.76 -27.03 13.96
C THR A 81 8.36 -28.51 13.86
N GLU A 82 7.09 -28.82 14.14
CA GLU A 82 6.49 -30.14 14.06
C GLU A 82 5.08 -30.02 13.47
N VAL A 83 4.79 -30.78 12.41
CA VAL A 83 3.52 -30.75 11.69
C VAL A 83 2.92 -32.16 11.64
N ASP A 84 1.79 -32.36 12.31
CA ASP A 84 1.06 -33.63 12.28
C ASP A 84 0.37 -33.82 10.92
N LEU A 85 0.78 -34.87 10.20
CA LEU A 85 0.24 -35.29 8.91
C LEU A 85 -0.57 -36.59 8.99
N THR A 86 -0.70 -37.18 10.18
CA THR A 86 -1.52 -38.38 10.43
C THR A 86 -2.94 -38.25 9.83
N PRO A 87 -3.64 -37.10 9.94
CA PRO A 87 -4.98 -36.95 9.38
C PRO A 87 -5.05 -37.04 7.85
N TYR A 88 -3.94 -36.83 7.13
CA TYR A 88 -3.90 -36.83 5.66
C TYR A 88 -3.61 -38.22 5.08
N ASN A 89 -3.14 -39.17 5.90
CA ASN A 89 -2.91 -40.56 5.51
C ASN A 89 -2.05 -40.70 4.24
N ILE A 90 -1.03 -39.86 4.12
CA ILE A 90 -0.12 -39.84 2.97
C ILE A 90 1.21 -40.55 3.26
N ASP A 91 1.83 -41.13 2.24
CA ASP A 91 3.20 -41.65 2.32
C ASP A 91 4.25 -40.61 1.90
N ASP A 92 5.52 -41.05 1.85
CA ASP A 92 6.64 -40.17 1.53
C ASP A 92 6.64 -39.70 0.08
N GLU A 93 6.18 -40.52 -0.85
CA GLU A 93 6.06 -40.17 -2.27
C GLU A 93 4.96 -39.10 -2.47
N GLU A 94 3.82 -39.30 -1.81
CA GLU A 94 2.71 -38.33 -1.80
C GLU A 94 3.12 -36.99 -1.15
N LEU A 95 3.82 -37.01 0.01
CA LEU A 95 4.32 -35.78 0.63
C LEU A 95 5.30 -35.04 -0.28
N ASN A 96 6.22 -35.78 -0.90
CA ASN A 96 7.16 -35.18 -1.84
C ASN A 96 6.44 -34.54 -3.02
N ALA A 97 5.44 -35.22 -3.60
CA ALA A 97 4.66 -34.66 -4.70
C ALA A 97 3.97 -33.34 -4.30
N VAL A 98 3.42 -33.26 -3.08
CA VAL A 98 2.82 -32.04 -2.53
C VAL A 98 3.85 -30.92 -2.38
N LEU A 99 5.00 -31.19 -1.75
CA LEU A 99 6.04 -30.18 -1.52
C LEU A 99 6.64 -29.67 -2.83
N PHE A 100 6.92 -30.56 -3.78
CA PHE A 100 7.40 -30.16 -5.11
C PHE A 100 6.33 -29.40 -5.90
N GLY A 101 5.05 -29.79 -5.79
CA GLY A 101 3.93 -29.08 -6.40
C GLY A 101 3.83 -27.64 -5.89
N ILE A 102 3.91 -27.44 -4.58
CA ILE A 102 3.94 -26.09 -3.98
C ILE A 102 5.15 -25.31 -4.48
N HIS A 103 6.35 -25.91 -4.45
CA HIS A 103 7.56 -25.25 -4.93
C HIS A 103 7.47 -24.81 -6.40
N TYR A 104 6.85 -25.61 -7.26
CA TYR A 104 6.69 -25.25 -8.66
C TYR A 104 5.59 -24.22 -8.90
N GLU A 105 4.48 -24.29 -8.16
CA GLU A 105 3.34 -23.38 -8.33
C GLU A 105 3.52 -22.02 -7.63
N GLU A 106 4.15 -22.03 -6.45
CA GLU A 106 4.45 -20.89 -5.58
C GLU A 106 5.97 -20.89 -5.27
N PRO A 107 6.83 -20.48 -6.23
CA PRO A 107 8.29 -20.60 -6.13
C PRO A 107 8.93 -19.91 -4.92
N GLU A 108 8.25 -18.94 -4.31
CA GLU A 108 8.65 -18.30 -3.05
C GLU A 108 8.91 -19.29 -1.91
N TYR A 109 8.31 -20.49 -1.95
CA TYR A 109 8.55 -21.56 -0.99
C TYR A 109 9.77 -22.44 -1.34
N TYR A 110 10.74 -21.97 -2.12
CA TYR A 110 11.94 -22.74 -2.55
C TYR A 110 12.72 -23.44 -1.42
N TRP A 111 12.64 -22.91 -0.20
CA TRP A 111 13.36 -23.46 0.96
C TRP A 111 12.78 -24.79 1.45
N ILE A 112 11.50 -25.12 1.18
CA ILE A 112 10.83 -26.32 1.71
C ILE A 112 11.43 -27.64 1.19
N ILE A 113 12.15 -27.59 0.07
CA ILE A 113 12.79 -28.75 -0.57
C ILE A 113 14.27 -28.92 -0.20
N ARG A 114 14.84 -28.05 0.66
CA ARG A 114 16.26 -28.09 1.05
C ARG A 114 16.57 -29.23 2.01
N TYR A 115 15.74 -29.39 3.03
CA TYR A 115 15.92 -30.41 4.06
C TYR A 115 14.56 -30.90 4.56
N GLN A 116 14.20 -32.11 4.16
CA GLN A 116 12.95 -32.74 4.56
C GLN A 116 13.23 -33.79 5.62
N VAL A 117 12.65 -33.60 6.79
CA VAL A 117 12.67 -34.58 7.88
C VAL A 117 11.25 -34.92 8.22
N TYR A 118 10.95 -36.20 8.32
CA TYR A 118 9.63 -36.68 8.71
C TYR A 118 9.73 -38.04 9.39
N ASP A 119 8.77 -38.31 10.27
CA ASP A 119 8.54 -39.62 10.85
C ASP A 119 7.48 -40.37 10.06
N THR A 120 7.66 -41.68 9.96
CA THR A 120 6.69 -42.60 9.36
C THR A 120 6.26 -43.65 10.36
N ASP A 121 4.97 -44.00 10.35
CA ASP A 121 4.49 -45.18 11.05
C ASP A 121 5.12 -46.44 10.41
N ARG A 122 5.80 -47.24 11.23
CA ARG A 122 6.61 -48.38 10.75
C ARG A 122 5.78 -49.56 10.23
N VAL A 123 4.47 -49.57 10.48
CA VAL A 123 3.57 -50.66 10.09
C VAL A 123 2.87 -50.31 8.78
N THR A 124 2.39 -49.08 8.66
CA THR A 124 1.61 -48.58 7.51
C THR A 124 2.46 -47.89 6.46
N GLY A 125 3.66 -47.40 6.82
CA GLY A 125 4.54 -46.61 5.94
C GLY A 125 4.08 -45.17 5.73
N LYS A 126 2.99 -44.75 6.40
CA LYS A 126 2.42 -43.40 6.25
C LYS A 126 3.16 -42.38 7.11
N VAL A 127 3.28 -41.16 6.61
CA VAL A 127 3.93 -40.04 7.29
C VAL A 127 3.05 -39.60 8.45
N THR A 128 3.62 -39.59 9.65
CA THR A 128 2.93 -39.10 10.86
C THR A 128 3.26 -37.66 11.12
N THR A 129 4.54 -37.29 10.99
CA THR A 129 5.02 -35.98 11.43
C THR A 129 6.02 -35.44 10.42
N TYR A 130 5.84 -34.21 9.95
CA TYR A 130 6.79 -33.46 9.13
C TYR A 130 7.48 -32.37 9.95
N TYR A 131 8.80 -32.27 9.84
CA TYR A 131 9.64 -31.31 10.57
C TYR A 131 10.27 -30.33 9.57
N PRO A 132 9.60 -29.21 9.26
CA PRO A 132 10.15 -28.20 8.36
C PRO A 132 11.41 -27.55 8.98
N GLN A 133 12.43 -27.34 8.16
CA GLN A 133 13.62 -26.60 8.55
C GLN A 133 13.57 -25.18 7.99
N TYR A 134 13.78 -24.20 8.88
CA TYR A 134 13.81 -22.78 8.50
C TYR A 134 15.24 -22.23 8.42
N THR A 135 16.24 -22.98 8.88
CA THR A 135 17.64 -22.55 8.91
C THR A 135 18.60 -23.69 8.57
N ASP A 136 19.80 -23.38 8.08
CA ASP A 136 20.87 -24.35 7.84
C ASP A 136 21.56 -24.83 9.14
N GLU A 137 22.58 -25.71 9.00
CA GLU A 137 23.37 -26.25 10.13
C GLU A 137 24.09 -25.16 10.96
N VAL A 138 24.23 -23.95 10.41
CA VAL A 138 24.80 -22.77 11.06
C VAL A 138 23.76 -21.66 11.28
N GLY A 139 22.47 -21.99 11.34
CA GLY A 139 21.42 -21.05 11.70
C GLY A 139 21.17 -19.92 10.69
N THR A 140 21.71 -20.00 9.47
CA THR A 140 21.36 -19.09 8.37
C THR A 140 19.93 -19.36 7.96
N PRO A 141 19.02 -18.36 7.92
CA PRO A 141 17.66 -18.56 7.44
C PRO A 141 17.65 -19.06 5.99
N PHE A 142 16.90 -20.13 5.72
CA PHE A 142 16.63 -20.56 4.35
C PHE A 142 15.57 -19.68 3.68
N ASP A 143 14.59 -19.20 4.44
CA ASP A 143 13.56 -18.27 3.98
C ASP A 143 14.13 -16.84 3.90
N ARG A 144 14.31 -16.36 2.67
CA ARG A 144 14.78 -14.99 2.35
C ARG A 144 13.67 -14.15 1.71
N SER A 145 12.42 -14.34 2.13
CA SER A 145 11.25 -13.64 1.56
C SER A 145 11.38 -12.12 1.52
N GLU A 146 12.01 -11.48 2.52
CA GLU A 146 12.24 -10.02 2.49
C GLU A 146 13.14 -9.57 1.33
N GLU A 147 14.11 -10.39 0.93
CA GLU A 147 14.96 -10.09 -0.23
C GLU A 147 14.20 -10.29 -1.53
N LEU A 148 13.35 -11.32 -1.62
CA LEU A 148 12.44 -11.52 -2.75
C LEU A 148 11.47 -10.35 -2.94
N GLU A 149 10.93 -9.77 -1.86
CA GLU A 149 10.05 -8.59 -1.95
C GLU A 149 10.76 -7.37 -2.55
N ARG A 150 12.06 -7.18 -2.24
CA ARG A 150 12.84 -6.08 -2.83
C ARG A 150 13.12 -6.30 -4.31
N GLU A 151 13.44 -7.52 -4.70
CA GLU A 151 13.61 -7.90 -6.11
C GLU A 151 12.29 -7.75 -6.89
N TRP A 152 11.16 -8.06 -6.24
CA TRP A 152 9.85 -7.77 -6.78
C TRP A 152 9.61 -6.27 -6.98
N ASP A 153 10.01 -5.41 -6.05
CA ASP A 153 9.82 -3.95 -6.20
C ASP A 153 10.53 -3.39 -7.44
N VAL A 154 11.69 -3.94 -7.80
CA VAL A 154 12.38 -3.60 -9.06
C VAL A 154 11.51 -3.96 -10.25
N VAL A 155 11.03 -5.20 -10.33
CA VAL A 155 10.18 -5.66 -11.44
C VAL A 155 8.84 -4.93 -11.48
N ARG A 156 8.25 -4.66 -10.32
CA ARG A 156 7.01 -3.86 -10.18
C ARG A 156 7.20 -2.47 -10.77
N THR A 157 8.33 -1.82 -10.48
CA THR A 157 8.68 -0.49 -11.04
C THR A 157 8.90 -0.57 -12.54
N LEU A 158 9.66 -1.57 -13.03
CA LEU A 158 9.87 -1.77 -14.46
C LEU A 158 8.57 -2.01 -15.24
N THR A 159 7.55 -2.57 -14.59
CA THR A 159 6.26 -2.91 -15.19
C THR A 159 5.13 -1.93 -14.85
N GLU A 160 5.40 -0.88 -14.06
CA GLU A 160 4.36 0.01 -13.51
C GLU A 160 3.53 0.71 -14.59
N ASN A 161 4.19 1.06 -15.70
CA ASN A 161 3.57 1.73 -16.85
C ASN A 161 3.10 0.76 -17.95
N CYS A 162 3.16 -0.55 -17.71
CA CYS A 162 2.67 -1.55 -18.66
C CYS A 162 1.16 -1.72 -18.52
N THR A 163 0.41 -1.46 -19.59
CA THR A 163 -1.06 -1.59 -19.60
C THR A 163 -1.55 -2.90 -20.23
N THR A 164 -0.64 -3.67 -20.81
CA THR A 164 -0.91 -4.95 -21.45
C THR A 164 -0.04 -6.06 -20.85
N ASP A 165 -0.54 -7.30 -20.92
CA ASP A 165 0.21 -8.46 -20.42
C ASP A 165 1.44 -8.76 -21.30
N VAL A 166 1.42 -8.39 -22.58
CA VAL A 166 2.58 -8.52 -23.49
C VAL A 166 3.74 -7.65 -23.02
N GLU A 167 3.48 -6.38 -22.68
CA GLU A 167 4.51 -5.47 -22.15
C GLU A 167 5.13 -6.03 -20.87
N LYS A 168 4.29 -6.46 -19.93
CA LYS A 168 4.73 -7.05 -18.65
C LYS A 168 5.58 -8.30 -18.87
N ALA A 169 5.12 -9.22 -19.72
CA ALA A 169 5.82 -10.45 -20.04
C ALA A 169 7.21 -10.19 -20.64
N LEU A 170 7.31 -9.19 -21.52
CA LEU A 170 8.57 -8.80 -22.16
C LEU A 170 9.54 -8.16 -21.18
N VAL A 171 9.07 -7.17 -20.40
CA VAL A 171 9.92 -6.47 -19.43
C VAL A 171 10.51 -7.44 -18.40
N VAL A 172 9.72 -8.39 -17.91
CA VAL A 172 10.22 -9.43 -17.01
C VAL A 172 11.22 -10.34 -17.72
N HIS A 173 10.95 -10.72 -18.96
CA HIS A 173 11.84 -11.58 -19.74
C HIS A 173 13.23 -10.94 -19.86
N ASP A 174 13.29 -9.68 -20.30
CA ASP A 174 14.54 -8.95 -20.50
C ASP A 174 15.26 -8.71 -19.18
N HIS A 175 14.51 -8.40 -18.11
CA HIS A 175 15.08 -8.28 -16.77
C HIS A 175 15.80 -9.57 -16.34
N LEU A 176 15.19 -10.75 -16.54
CA LEU A 176 15.84 -12.02 -16.20
C LEU A 176 17.09 -12.26 -17.05
N VAL A 177 16.99 -12.10 -18.37
CA VAL A 177 18.12 -12.35 -19.28
C VAL A 177 19.32 -11.47 -18.95
N ARG A 178 19.08 -10.22 -18.54
CA ARG A 178 20.17 -9.28 -18.22
C ARG A 178 20.75 -9.45 -16.85
N THR A 179 19.94 -9.88 -15.88
CA THR A 179 20.36 -9.92 -14.48
C THR A 179 20.88 -11.28 -14.05
N ILE A 180 20.51 -12.35 -14.75
CA ILE A 180 20.92 -13.71 -14.42
C ILE A 180 22.06 -14.15 -15.33
N THR A 181 23.03 -14.86 -14.76
CA THR A 181 24.08 -15.56 -15.51
C THR A 181 23.85 -17.06 -15.49
N TYR A 182 23.84 -17.72 -16.65
CA TYR A 182 23.74 -19.18 -16.69
C TYR A 182 24.94 -19.85 -16.01
N SER A 183 24.70 -20.55 -14.90
CA SER A 183 25.75 -21.10 -14.04
C SER A 183 25.32 -22.37 -13.31
N LYS A 184 26.24 -23.33 -13.22
CA LYS A 184 26.10 -24.57 -12.41
C LYS A 184 26.95 -24.52 -11.12
N LYS A 185 27.50 -23.35 -10.77
CA LYS A 185 28.56 -23.22 -9.75
C LYS A 185 28.05 -23.19 -8.30
N LEU A 186 26.78 -22.88 -8.06
CA LEU A 186 26.20 -22.74 -6.71
C LEU A 186 25.75 -24.07 -6.07
N GLY A 187 26.28 -25.20 -6.53
CA GLY A 187 25.92 -26.52 -6.01
C GLY A 187 24.73 -27.16 -6.72
N THR A 188 24.10 -28.15 -6.09
CA THR A 188 23.14 -29.05 -6.76
C THR A 188 21.68 -28.60 -6.72
N HIS A 189 21.33 -27.67 -5.83
CA HIS A 189 19.94 -27.22 -5.60
C HIS A 189 19.74 -25.76 -5.98
N ILE A 190 20.60 -24.87 -5.47
CA ILE A 190 20.47 -23.41 -5.65
C ILE A 190 20.34 -23.01 -7.13
N PRO A 191 21.15 -23.53 -8.09
CA PRO A 191 20.97 -23.17 -9.50
C PRO A 191 19.65 -23.61 -10.14
N HIS A 192 18.86 -24.46 -9.48
CA HIS A 192 17.66 -25.07 -10.04
C HIS A 192 16.37 -24.42 -9.55
N ASP A 193 16.44 -23.31 -8.80
CA ASP A 193 15.26 -22.58 -8.33
C ASP A 193 15.46 -21.07 -8.23
N ILE A 194 14.48 -20.36 -7.65
CA ILE A 194 14.47 -18.91 -7.55
C ILE A 194 15.57 -18.35 -6.64
N GLU A 195 16.17 -19.14 -5.75
CA GLU A 195 17.33 -18.67 -4.98
C GLU A 195 18.48 -18.40 -5.95
N GLY A 196 18.79 -19.37 -6.83
CA GLY A 196 19.77 -19.18 -7.88
C GLY A 196 19.37 -18.10 -8.87
N GLY A 197 18.11 -18.08 -9.31
CA GLY A 197 17.64 -17.14 -10.32
C GLY A 197 17.56 -15.70 -9.83
N ILE A 198 16.84 -15.45 -8.74
CA ILE A 198 16.52 -14.10 -8.26
C ILE A 198 17.57 -13.59 -7.28
N LEU A 199 17.98 -14.39 -6.30
CA LEU A 199 18.80 -13.90 -5.18
C LEU A 199 20.30 -13.94 -5.49
N GLU A 200 20.77 -15.04 -6.09
CA GLU A 200 22.19 -15.24 -6.41
C GLU A 200 22.55 -14.85 -7.84
N LYS A 201 21.55 -14.56 -8.68
CA LYS A 201 21.70 -14.16 -10.08
C LYS A 201 22.53 -15.15 -10.92
N GLN A 202 22.52 -16.42 -10.55
CA GLN A 202 23.32 -17.50 -11.13
C GLN A 202 22.56 -18.83 -11.08
N CYS A 203 22.01 -19.26 -12.21
CA CYS A 203 21.20 -20.48 -12.24
C CYS A 203 21.25 -21.22 -13.58
N VAL A 204 20.63 -22.40 -13.64
CA VAL A 204 20.35 -23.12 -14.88
C VAL A 204 18.91 -22.85 -15.34
N CYS A 205 18.50 -23.46 -16.46
CA CYS A 205 17.19 -23.25 -17.07
C CYS A 205 15.99 -23.37 -16.13
N GLU A 206 16.02 -24.31 -15.18
CA GLU A 206 14.96 -24.47 -14.17
C GLU A 206 14.83 -23.25 -13.26
N GLY A 207 15.96 -22.63 -12.87
CA GLY A 207 15.97 -21.40 -12.09
C GLY A 207 15.45 -20.19 -12.86
N TYR A 208 15.77 -20.06 -14.16
CA TYR A 208 15.15 -19.04 -15.03
C TYR A 208 13.63 -19.22 -15.10
N ALA A 209 13.18 -20.45 -15.35
CA ALA A 209 11.76 -20.74 -15.53
C ALA A 209 10.94 -20.48 -14.25
N LEU A 210 11.51 -20.82 -13.09
CA LEU A 210 10.88 -20.53 -11.79
C LEU A 210 10.93 -19.04 -11.43
N ALA A 211 12.01 -18.33 -11.76
CA ALA A 211 12.08 -16.88 -11.57
C ALA A 211 11.04 -16.15 -12.44
N TYR A 212 10.87 -16.58 -13.68
CA TYR A 212 9.84 -16.05 -14.58
C TYR A 212 8.44 -16.33 -14.04
N LYS A 213 8.18 -17.56 -13.58
CA LYS A 213 6.89 -17.92 -12.96
C LYS A 213 6.60 -17.09 -11.71
N TYR A 214 7.58 -16.88 -10.84
CA TYR A 214 7.42 -16.03 -9.65
C TYR A 214 6.92 -14.63 -10.04
N TYR A 215 7.59 -13.96 -10.99
CA TYR A 215 7.18 -12.63 -11.42
C TYR A 215 5.84 -12.62 -12.18
N MET A 216 5.57 -13.61 -13.04
CA MET A 216 4.29 -13.71 -13.75
C MET A 216 3.11 -13.92 -12.80
N ASN A 217 3.25 -14.80 -11.79
CA ASN A 217 2.24 -15.02 -10.76
C ASN A 217 1.89 -13.70 -10.04
N ARG A 218 2.90 -12.91 -9.67
CA ARG A 218 2.75 -11.61 -8.98
C ARG A 218 2.10 -10.56 -9.87
N LEU A 219 2.32 -10.63 -11.19
CA LEU A 219 1.68 -9.77 -12.19
C LEU A 219 0.27 -10.21 -12.58
N GLY A 220 -0.22 -11.34 -12.03
CA GLY A 220 -1.53 -11.91 -12.35
C GLY A 220 -1.59 -12.59 -13.72
N ILE A 221 -0.43 -12.89 -14.33
CA ILE A 221 -0.34 -13.56 -15.63
C ILE A 221 -0.19 -15.07 -15.40
N PRO A 222 -1.16 -15.91 -15.83
CA PRO A 222 -1.04 -17.34 -15.65
C PRO A 222 0.22 -17.89 -16.32
N CYS A 223 1.08 -18.55 -15.54
CA CYS A 223 2.36 -19.09 -15.99
C CYS A 223 2.55 -20.52 -15.50
N LYS A 224 3.01 -21.42 -16.37
CA LYS A 224 3.41 -22.79 -16.04
C LYS A 224 4.88 -23.00 -16.37
N VAL A 225 5.57 -23.80 -15.57
CA VAL A 225 6.91 -24.29 -15.91
C VAL A 225 6.76 -25.61 -16.68
N VAL A 226 7.35 -25.67 -17.86
CA VAL A 226 7.38 -26.86 -18.70
C VAL A 226 8.78 -27.46 -18.61
N SER A 227 8.84 -28.77 -18.41
CA SER A 227 10.09 -29.54 -18.40
C SER A 227 10.07 -30.55 -19.54
N GLY A 228 11.19 -30.65 -20.26
CA GLY A 228 11.32 -31.53 -21.41
C GLY A 228 12.76 -31.63 -21.88
N ALA A 229 12.93 -31.76 -23.20
CA ALA A 229 14.23 -31.72 -23.84
C ALA A 229 14.29 -30.56 -24.84
N ALA A 230 15.40 -29.82 -24.83
CA ALA A 230 15.69 -28.80 -25.81
C ALA A 230 17.07 -29.07 -26.42
N GLY A 231 17.15 -29.17 -27.75
CA GLY A 231 18.40 -29.51 -28.44
C GLY A 231 18.95 -30.91 -28.10
N GLY A 232 18.12 -31.78 -27.52
CA GLY A 232 18.50 -33.12 -27.06
C GLY A 232 18.98 -33.21 -25.61
N GLU A 233 19.02 -32.10 -24.87
CA GLU A 233 19.36 -32.06 -23.45
C GLU A 233 18.14 -31.74 -22.59
N SER A 234 18.16 -32.18 -21.32
CA SER A 234 17.10 -31.84 -20.35
C SER A 234 17.01 -30.32 -20.19
N HIS A 235 15.81 -29.77 -20.33
CA HIS A 235 15.58 -28.32 -20.33
C HIS A 235 14.24 -27.95 -19.69
N ALA A 236 14.14 -26.71 -19.22
CA ALA A 236 12.93 -26.14 -18.63
C ALA A 236 12.66 -24.73 -19.18
N TRP A 237 11.39 -24.43 -19.43
CA TRP A 237 10.91 -23.16 -20.00
C TRP A 237 9.49 -22.86 -19.47
N ASN A 238 8.80 -21.85 -20.01
CA ASN A 238 7.49 -21.43 -19.53
C ASN A 238 6.39 -21.49 -20.60
N GLN A 239 5.16 -21.70 -20.13
CA GLN A 239 3.93 -21.34 -20.85
C GLN A 239 3.29 -20.15 -20.14
N ILE A 240 2.91 -19.11 -20.87
CA ILE A 240 2.18 -17.97 -20.32
C ILE A 240 0.89 -17.70 -21.09
N ARG A 241 -0.12 -17.18 -20.38
CA ARG A 241 -1.41 -16.85 -20.96
C ARG A 241 -1.55 -15.36 -21.20
N ILE A 242 -1.60 -14.98 -22.47
CA ILE A 242 -1.79 -13.60 -22.95
C ILE A 242 -3.10 -13.52 -23.71
N ASP A 243 -3.96 -12.56 -23.39
CA ASP A 243 -5.26 -12.34 -24.04
C ASP A 243 -6.09 -13.64 -24.19
N GLY A 244 -6.07 -14.46 -23.15
CA GLY A 244 -6.81 -15.72 -23.07
C GLY A 244 -6.17 -16.91 -23.79
N LYS A 245 -5.05 -16.73 -24.48
CA LYS A 245 -4.33 -17.74 -25.27
C LYS A 245 -2.98 -18.09 -24.66
N TRP A 246 -2.53 -19.32 -24.84
CA TRP A 246 -1.25 -19.80 -24.28
C TRP A 246 -0.12 -19.72 -25.30
N TYR A 247 1.04 -19.25 -24.85
CA TYR A 247 2.27 -19.13 -25.65
C TYR A 247 3.47 -19.67 -24.87
N MET A 248 4.52 -20.07 -25.60
CA MET A 248 5.79 -20.54 -25.04
C MET A 248 6.78 -19.38 -24.87
N VAL A 249 7.54 -19.41 -23.78
CA VAL A 249 8.64 -18.48 -23.48
C VAL A 249 9.85 -19.26 -22.97
N ASP A 250 11.03 -19.05 -23.54
CA ASP A 250 12.30 -19.59 -23.02
C ASP A 250 13.38 -18.50 -22.90
N ALA A 251 13.41 -17.88 -21.72
CA ALA A 251 14.41 -16.87 -21.37
C ALA A 251 15.85 -17.43 -21.34
N THR A 252 16.04 -18.74 -21.14
CA THR A 252 17.40 -19.32 -21.10
C THR A 252 18.01 -19.45 -22.49
N TRP A 253 17.23 -19.82 -23.50
CA TRP A 253 17.72 -19.87 -24.89
C TRP A 253 17.78 -18.49 -25.55
N ASP A 254 17.03 -17.53 -25.01
CA ASP A 254 17.10 -16.12 -25.38
C ASP A 254 18.23 -15.36 -24.66
N ASP A 255 18.85 -15.96 -23.64
CA ASP A 255 20.08 -15.48 -23.01
C ASP A 255 21.32 -15.89 -23.83
N PRO A 256 22.05 -14.92 -24.42
CA PRO A 256 23.26 -15.20 -25.18
C PRO A 256 24.47 -15.58 -24.30
N ASN A 257 24.37 -15.38 -22.98
CA ASN A 257 25.41 -15.64 -21.99
C ASN A 257 26.76 -15.01 -22.37
N ASP A 258 26.71 -13.80 -22.94
CA ASP A 258 27.87 -13.03 -23.35
C ASP A 258 28.12 -11.82 -22.43
N SER A 259 29.32 -11.26 -22.50
CA SER A 259 29.70 -10.09 -21.70
C SER A 259 29.12 -8.77 -22.21
N ASP A 260 28.35 -8.81 -23.31
CA ASP A 260 27.90 -7.61 -24.02
C ASP A 260 26.49 -7.16 -23.62
N HIS A 261 25.88 -7.82 -22.63
CA HIS A 261 24.56 -7.52 -22.06
C HIS A 261 23.41 -7.62 -23.08
N THR A 262 23.57 -8.48 -24.10
CA THR A 262 22.57 -8.61 -25.18
C THR A 262 21.38 -9.47 -24.73
N VAL A 263 20.20 -9.18 -25.29
CA VAL A 263 18.94 -9.92 -24.99
C VAL A 263 18.33 -10.35 -26.31
N LYS A 264 18.07 -11.64 -26.52
CA LYS A 264 17.35 -12.14 -27.70
C LYS A 264 15.88 -12.38 -27.37
N HIS A 265 15.05 -12.56 -28.40
CA HIS A 265 13.61 -12.80 -28.26
C HIS A 265 13.13 -13.86 -29.25
N GLN A 266 14.02 -14.78 -29.61
CA GLN A 266 13.74 -15.83 -30.58
C GLN A 266 12.71 -16.82 -30.05
N PHE A 267 12.69 -17.05 -28.74
CA PHE A 267 11.81 -18.00 -28.06
C PHE A 267 10.77 -17.32 -27.18
N PHE A 268 10.52 -16.02 -27.38
CA PHE A 268 9.51 -15.24 -26.68
C PHE A 268 8.15 -15.26 -27.40
N LEU A 269 7.09 -15.60 -26.65
CA LEU A 269 5.68 -15.67 -27.09
C LEU A 269 5.41 -16.56 -28.32
N LYS A 270 6.10 -17.70 -28.44
CA LYS A 270 5.96 -18.58 -29.61
C LYS A 270 4.82 -19.59 -29.48
N SER A 271 4.22 -19.93 -30.62
CA SER A 271 3.38 -21.12 -30.74
C SER A 271 4.24 -22.40 -30.74
N GLU A 272 3.62 -23.56 -30.48
CA GLU A 272 4.30 -24.86 -30.60
C GLU A 272 4.83 -25.13 -32.02
N HIS A 273 4.26 -24.49 -33.05
CA HIS A 273 4.70 -24.62 -34.43
C HIS A 273 6.02 -23.87 -34.69
N SER A 274 6.24 -22.78 -33.96
CA SER A 274 7.39 -21.89 -34.11
C SER A 274 8.33 -21.95 -32.90
N PHE A 275 8.31 -23.08 -32.19
CA PHE A 275 9.17 -23.38 -31.04
C PHE A 275 10.05 -24.61 -31.31
N PRO A 276 10.96 -24.54 -32.30
CA PRO A 276 11.67 -25.73 -32.77
C PRO A 276 12.65 -26.25 -31.72
N ARG A 277 13.00 -27.55 -31.86
CA ARG A 277 13.99 -28.26 -31.03
C ARG A 277 13.60 -28.44 -29.57
N HIS A 278 12.35 -28.15 -29.19
CA HIS A 278 11.77 -28.42 -27.88
C HIS A 278 10.78 -29.59 -27.96
N ASP A 279 10.97 -30.58 -27.10
CA ASP A 279 10.15 -31.79 -27.01
C ASP A 279 9.66 -31.98 -25.56
N TRP A 280 8.35 -32.16 -25.37
CA TRP A 280 7.74 -32.39 -24.05
C TRP A 280 6.49 -33.29 -24.14
N VAL A 281 6.05 -33.81 -23.00
CA VAL A 281 4.83 -34.63 -22.89
C VAL A 281 3.62 -33.70 -22.80
N LYS A 282 2.78 -33.66 -23.84
CA LYS A 282 1.71 -32.66 -23.96
C LYS A 282 0.49 -32.87 -23.07
N ASP A 283 0.26 -34.09 -22.57
CA ASP A 283 -1.01 -34.49 -21.95
C ASP A 283 -1.39 -33.68 -20.68
N ASN A 284 -0.44 -32.93 -20.10
CA ASN A 284 -0.64 -32.16 -18.86
C ASN A 284 -0.30 -30.68 -18.98
N PHE A 285 -0.06 -30.22 -20.21
CA PHE A 285 0.26 -28.83 -20.51
C PHE A 285 -0.76 -28.24 -21.45
N GLU A 286 -0.79 -26.91 -21.48
CA GLU A 286 -1.72 -26.16 -22.31
C GLU A 286 -1.30 -26.25 -23.77
N ARG A 287 -2.26 -26.15 -24.70
CA ARG A 287 -1.94 -26.13 -26.12
C ARG A 287 -1.62 -24.71 -26.57
N CYS A 288 -0.39 -24.48 -27.05
CA CYS A 288 0.05 -23.18 -27.57
C CYS A 288 -0.08 -23.13 -29.10
N THR A 289 -1.30 -23.24 -29.64
CA THR A 289 -1.53 -23.32 -31.09
C THR A 289 -1.67 -21.99 -31.80
N ASP A 290 -1.76 -20.89 -31.06
CA ASP A 290 -1.99 -19.57 -31.65
C ASP A 290 -0.68 -18.97 -32.18
N THR A 291 -0.69 -18.49 -33.42
CA THR A 291 0.52 -18.05 -34.14
C THR A 291 0.66 -16.52 -34.19
N THR A 292 -0.10 -15.77 -33.38
CA THR A 292 -0.14 -14.29 -33.44
C THR A 292 1.25 -13.63 -33.39
N TYR A 293 2.18 -14.21 -32.64
CA TYR A 293 3.51 -13.64 -32.39
C TYR A 293 4.66 -14.43 -33.04
N ASP A 294 4.35 -15.44 -33.86
CA ASP A 294 5.37 -16.30 -34.47
C ASP A 294 6.30 -15.51 -35.39
N ASP A 295 5.75 -14.56 -36.14
CA ASP A 295 6.46 -13.68 -37.07
C ASP A 295 6.73 -12.27 -36.51
N ALA A 296 6.58 -12.08 -35.19
CA ALA A 296 6.76 -10.77 -34.58
C ALA A 296 8.19 -10.23 -34.78
N ALA A 297 8.30 -8.95 -35.15
CA ALA A 297 9.56 -8.31 -35.54
C ALA A 297 10.61 -8.28 -34.42
N TRP A 298 10.20 -8.35 -33.14
CA TRP A 298 11.13 -8.41 -32.01
C TRP A 298 12.02 -9.65 -32.01
N ALA A 299 11.65 -10.74 -32.69
CA ALA A 299 12.47 -11.95 -32.76
C ALA A 299 13.82 -11.70 -33.45
N GLN A 300 13.97 -10.59 -34.18
CA GLN A 300 15.21 -10.16 -34.82
C GLN A 300 16.00 -9.13 -33.99
N MET A 301 15.52 -8.80 -32.78
CA MET A 301 16.03 -7.72 -31.95
C MET A 301 16.85 -8.31 -30.81
N SER A 302 18.11 -7.86 -30.70
CA SER A 302 19.12 -8.40 -29.79
C SER A 302 19.49 -7.41 -28.67
N ARG A 303 18.55 -6.59 -28.22
CA ARG A 303 18.76 -5.52 -27.23
C ARG A 303 17.57 -5.44 -26.28
N ASN A 304 17.84 -4.89 -25.10
CA ASN A 304 16.83 -4.62 -24.09
C ASN A 304 15.70 -3.75 -24.65
N MET A 305 14.46 -4.10 -24.31
CA MET A 305 13.27 -3.33 -24.62
C MET A 305 12.62 -2.79 -23.35
N ALA A 306 11.63 -1.90 -23.51
CA ALA A 306 10.80 -1.42 -22.41
C ALA A 306 9.31 -1.48 -22.79
N GLY A 307 8.43 -1.61 -21.80
CA GLY A 307 6.98 -1.48 -21.96
C GLY A 307 6.49 -0.12 -21.46
N HIS A 308 5.57 0.51 -22.20
CA HIS A 308 4.97 1.77 -21.77
C HIS A 308 3.61 2.02 -22.45
N GLN A 309 2.55 2.09 -21.65
CA GLN A 309 1.19 2.51 -22.01
C GLN A 309 0.63 1.85 -23.28
N GLY A 310 0.82 0.54 -23.41
CA GLY A 310 0.34 -0.26 -24.53
C GLY A 310 1.33 -0.32 -25.70
N SER A 311 2.56 0.15 -25.50
CA SER A 311 3.61 0.16 -26.51
C SER A 311 4.86 -0.58 -26.03
N LEU A 312 5.47 -1.35 -26.93
CA LEU A 312 6.83 -1.82 -26.78
C LEU A 312 7.80 -0.79 -27.34
N ILE A 313 8.79 -0.43 -26.54
CA ILE A 313 9.78 0.59 -26.85
C ILE A 313 11.06 -0.10 -27.22
N VAL A 314 11.49 0.13 -28.47
CA VAL A 314 12.54 -0.69 -29.05
C VAL A 314 13.63 0.17 -29.71
N PRO A 315 14.88 0.10 -29.22
CA PRO A 315 16.00 0.73 -29.90
C PRO A 315 16.45 -0.13 -31.09
N GLY A 316 16.67 0.50 -32.24
CA GLY A 316 17.20 -0.22 -33.40
C GLY A 316 16.96 0.49 -34.74
N TYR A 317 17.04 -0.30 -35.80
CA TYR A 317 16.85 0.18 -37.16
C TYR A 317 15.79 -0.64 -37.88
N PHE A 318 15.00 0.03 -38.71
CA PHE A 318 13.96 -0.60 -39.51
C PHE A 318 13.99 -0.04 -40.93
N ILE A 319 13.66 -0.89 -41.90
CA ILE A 319 13.60 -0.54 -43.31
C ILE A 319 12.12 -0.36 -43.64
N GLY A 320 11.70 0.89 -43.84
CA GLY A 320 10.36 1.22 -44.33
C GLY A 320 10.38 1.60 -45.81
N ASP A 321 9.22 2.01 -46.33
CA ASP A 321 9.06 2.46 -47.72
C ASP A 321 9.95 3.67 -48.07
N ASP A 322 10.25 4.51 -47.08
CA ASP A 322 11.11 5.70 -47.20
C ASP A 322 12.62 5.40 -46.96
N GLY A 323 12.99 4.12 -46.80
CA GLY A 323 14.37 3.68 -46.58
C GLY A 323 14.70 3.29 -45.14
N LEU A 324 16.01 3.10 -44.87
CA LEU A 324 16.53 2.73 -43.55
C LEU A 324 16.43 3.90 -42.57
N LYS A 325 15.77 3.67 -41.43
CA LYS A 325 15.66 4.61 -40.31
C LYS A 325 16.23 3.97 -39.04
N THR A 326 16.97 4.73 -38.25
CA THR A 326 17.62 4.29 -37.01
C THR A 326 17.12 5.13 -35.83
N GLY A 327 16.89 4.52 -34.67
CA GLY A 327 16.34 5.23 -33.52
C GLY A 327 15.59 4.40 -32.50
N ILE A 328 14.71 5.06 -31.75
CA ILE A 328 13.81 4.43 -30.77
C ILE A 328 12.41 4.37 -31.37
N TRP A 329 11.83 3.17 -31.37
CA TRP A 329 10.56 2.86 -32.03
C TRP A 329 9.49 2.46 -31.01
N LYS A 330 8.23 2.79 -31.31
CA LYS A 330 7.04 2.35 -30.58
C LYS A 330 6.30 1.31 -31.41
N PHE A 331 6.08 0.13 -30.85
CA PHE A 331 5.22 -0.91 -31.42
C PHE A 331 3.96 -1.07 -30.57
N ASP A 332 2.78 -1.13 -31.18
CA ASP A 332 1.54 -1.40 -30.47
C ASP A 332 1.56 -2.83 -29.91
N ALA A 333 1.57 -2.97 -28.58
CA ALA A 333 1.66 -4.25 -27.89
C ALA A 333 0.46 -5.18 -28.16
N LYS A 334 -0.67 -4.66 -28.66
CA LYS A 334 -1.85 -5.46 -29.05
C LYS A 334 -1.86 -5.81 -30.54
N ASN A 335 -1.04 -5.16 -31.36
CA ASN A 335 -1.00 -5.39 -32.80
C ASN A 335 0.42 -5.28 -33.35
N LEU A 336 1.22 -6.29 -33.05
CA LEU A 336 2.67 -6.27 -33.32
C LEU A 336 3.02 -6.62 -34.77
N ALA A 337 2.01 -7.05 -35.54
CA ALA A 337 2.11 -7.16 -36.98
C ALA A 337 2.06 -5.78 -37.68
N ALA A 338 1.58 -4.74 -36.99
CA ALA A 338 1.64 -3.38 -37.53
C ALA A 338 3.09 -2.84 -37.51
N PRO A 339 3.46 -2.02 -38.51
CA PRO A 339 4.77 -1.38 -38.50
C PRO A 339 4.90 -0.44 -37.29
N GLY A 340 6.07 -0.49 -36.64
CA GLY A 340 6.38 0.40 -35.53
C GLY A 340 6.47 1.86 -35.98
N THR A 341 6.17 2.77 -35.06
CA THR A 341 6.31 4.22 -35.28
C THR A 341 7.65 4.70 -34.72
N LEU A 342 8.46 5.37 -35.54
CA LEU A 342 9.71 5.97 -35.09
C LEU A 342 9.42 7.13 -34.13
N ALA A 343 9.86 7.01 -32.89
CA ALA A 343 9.63 8.00 -31.84
C ALA A 343 10.79 8.99 -31.73
N ILE A 344 12.03 8.51 -31.81
CA ILE A 344 13.23 9.34 -31.86
C ILE A 344 14.12 8.82 -32.97
N GLU A 345 14.40 9.66 -33.97
CA GLU A 345 15.42 9.37 -34.97
C GLU A 345 16.81 9.63 -34.39
N LEU A 346 17.67 8.61 -34.38
CA LEU A 346 19.05 8.69 -33.88
C LEU A 346 20.01 8.47 -35.04
N ASN A 347 20.75 9.52 -35.38
CA ASN A 347 21.72 9.53 -36.48
C ASN A 347 23.18 9.61 -36.00
N ASP A 348 23.39 9.48 -34.69
CA ASP A 348 24.71 9.49 -34.07
C ASP A 348 25.59 8.35 -34.59
N GLN A 349 26.84 8.68 -34.91
CA GLN A 349 27.82 7.71 -35.40
C GLN A 349 28.61 7.09 -34.26
N TRP A 350 28.61 5.76 -34.23
CA TRP A 350 29.40 4.93 -33.33
C TRP A 350 30.63 4.43 -34.06
N GLU A 351 31.79 4.46 -33.41
CA GLU A 351 33.02 3.89 -33.95
C GLU A 351 33.03 2.40 -33.60
N LEU A 352 32.73 1.56 -34.58
CA LEU A 352 32.67 0.11 -34.36
C LEU A 352 34.08 -0.45 -34.18
N ARG A 353 35.02 0.03 -35.00
CA ARG A 353 36.47 -0.24 -35.04
C ARG A 353 37.16 0.91 -35.80
N GLU A 354 38.49 0.95 -35.78
CA GLU A 354 39.27 1.94 -36.53
C GLU A 354 38.85 2.00 -38.02
N GLY A 355 38.37 3.16 -38.47
CA GLY A 355 37.93 3.39 -39.84
C GLY A 355 36.53 2.84 -40.20
N GLN A 356 35.80 2.25 -39.25
CA GLN A 356 34.45 1.71 -39.47
C GLN A 356 33.46 2.32 -38.47
N SER A 357 32.39 2.93 -39.00
CA SER A 357 31.31 3.49 -38.19
C SER A 357 29.95 2.80 -38.42
N GLY A 358 29.10 2.86 -37.40
CA GLY A 358 27.68 2.45 -37.43
C GLY A 358 26.79 3.60 -36.96
N ILE A 359 25.48 3.52 -37.18
CA ILE A 359 24.53 4.60 -36.82
C ILE A 359 23.44 4.05 -35.89
N GLY A 360 23.05 4.86 -34.89
CA GLY A 360 21.80 4.71 -34.15
C GLY A 360 21.69 3.46 -33.26
N LEU A 361 22.82 3.00 -32.72
CA LEU A 361 22.85 2.02 -31.64
C LEU A 361 22.50 2.78 -30.35
N ALA A 362 21.46 2.37 -29.64
CA ALA A 362 21.09 2.95 -28.34
C ALA A 362 20.73 1.81 -27.39
N GLU A 363 21.10 1.95 -26.13
CA GLU A 363 20.55 1.14 -25.04
C GLU A 363 19.39 1.89 -24.40
N VAL A 364 18.42 1.15 -23.87
CA VAL A 364 17.30 1.73 -23.12
C VAL A 364 17.19 1.11 -21.73
N SER A 365 16.81 1.92 -20.74
CA SER A 365 16.52 1.48 -19.37
C SER A 365 15.34 2.29 -18.83
N TYR A 366 14.41 1.65 -18.13
CA TYR A 366 13.29 2.34 -17.50
C TYR A 366 13.57 2.53 -16.00
N TYR A 367 13.34 3.73 -15.47
CA TYR A 367 13.52 4.03 -14.04
C TYR A 367 12.71 5.25 -13.64
N ASP A 368 11.98 5.19 -12.51
CA ASP A 368 11.24 6.32 -11.92
C ASP A 368 10.30 7.01 -12.93
N GLY A 369 9.44 6.23 -13.59
CA GLY A 369 8.54 6.73 -14.64
C GLY A 369 9.21 7.19 -15.95
N MET A 370 10.54 7.16 -16.06
CA MET A 370 11.28 7.75 -17.19
C MET A 370 12.03 6.70 -18.01
N LEU A 371 12.02 6.87 -19.33
CA LEU A 371 12.85 6.11 -20.25
C LEU A 371 14.22 6.77 -20.36
N TYR A 372 15.27 6.06 -20.02
CA TYR A 372 16.65 6.46 -20.25
C TYR A 372 17.17 5.79 -21.50
N TYR A 373 17.94 6.53 -22.31
CA TYR A 373 18.64 5.96 -23.46
C TYR A 373 20.02 6.56 -23.68
N SER A 374 20.92 5.80 -24.30
CA SER A 374 22.27 6.26 -24.60
C SER A 374 22.44 6.74 -26.05
N THR A 375 23.30 7.73 -26.22
CA THR A 375 24.03 8.01 -27.47
C THR A 375 25.53 7.80 -27.20
N PRO A 376 26.43 7.88 -28.20
CA PRO A 376 27.84 7.57 -27.98
C PRO A 376 28.49 8.39 -26.85
N LYS A 377 28.02 9.61 -26.58
CA LYS A 377 28.64 10.53 -25.61
C LYS A 377 27.73 10.97 -24.48
N ALA A 378 26.46 10.56 -24.46
CA ALA A 378 25.52 11.07 -23.49
C ALA A 378 24.45 10.05 -23.10
N VAL A 379 23.92 10.20 -21.90
CA VAL A 379 22.69 9.54 -21.48
C VAL A 379 21.59 10.58 -21.41
N TRP A 380 20.46 10.21 -21.98
CA TRP A 380 19.25 11.00 -22.07
C TRP A 380 18.18 10.35 -21.21
N ARG A 381 17.27 11.15 -20.69
CA ARG A 381 16.05 10.72 -20.01
C ARG A 381 14.86 11.36 -20.69
N TRP A 382 13.77 10.61 -20.81
CA TRP A 382 12.61 11.04 -21.55
C TRP A 382 11.34 10.56 -20.86
N ASP A 383 10.41 11.51 -20.61
CA ASP A 383 9.03 11.16 -20.29
C ASP A 383 8.36 10.67 -21.57
N PHE A 384 8.01 9.39 -21.60
CA PHE A 384 7.45 8.79 -22.80
C PHE A 384 5.96 9.10 -22.99
N SER A 385 5.32 9.63 -21.94
CA SER A 385 3.90 10.01 -21.88
C SER A 385 3.65 11.45 -22.36
N GLU A 386 4.66 12.32 -22.32
CA GLU A 386 4.55 13.72 -22.70
C GLU A 386 5.20 14.00 -24.08
N PRO A 387 4.73 15.02 -24.83
CA PRO A 387 5.38 15.47 -26.07
C PRO A 387 6.73 16.18 -25.84
N ALA A 388 7.18 16.27 -24.59
CA ALA A 388 8.44 16.91 -24.20
C ALA A 388 9.64 16.22 -24.87
N LYS A 389 10.65 16.99 -25.24
CA LYS A 389 11.88 16.45 -25.83
C LYS A 389 12.71 15.72 -24.77
N PRO A 390 13.45 14.66 -25.12
CA PRO A 390 14.43 14.05 -24.23
C PRO A 390 15.41 15.08 -23.67
N GLU A 391 15.74 14.95 -22.39
CA GLU A 391 16.72 15.81 -21.73
C GLU A 391 18.00 15.02 -21.41
N LYS A 392 19.13 15.70 -21.48
CA LYS A 392 20.43 15.08 -21.21
C LYS A 392 20.66 14.98 -19.69
N VAL A 393 20.94 13.77 -19.22
CA VAL A 393 21.24 13.46 -17.81
C VAL A 393 22.70 13.73 -17.50
N PHE A 394 23.58 13.19 -18.35
CA PHE A 394 25.01 13.42 -18.29
C PHE A 394 25.63 13.29 -19.68
N GLU A 395 26.81 13.87 -19.85
CA GLU A 395 27.62 13.82 -21.07
C GLU A 395 29.07 13.50 -20.70
N LEU A 396 29.72 12.65 -21.49
CA LEU A 396 31.17 12.46 -21.41
C LEU A 396 31.88 13.75 -21.83
N ASP A 397 33.06 13.99 -21.28
CA ASP A 397 33.89 15.11 -21.70
C ASP A 397 34.12 15.06 -23.21
N LYS A 398 34.13 16.23 -23.87
CA LYS A 398 34.28 16.32 -25.33
C LYS A 398 35.57 15.68 -25.85
N ASP A 399 36.60 15.66 -25.01
CA ASP A 399 37.92 15.10 -25.31
C ASP A 399 38.06 13.63 -24.85
N ASP A 400 37.05 13.07 -24.17
CA ASP A 400 37.04 11.64 -23.82
C ASP A 400 36.96 10.83 -25.12
N PRO A 401 37.94 9.96 -25.43
CA PRO A 401 37.93 9.15 -26.64
C PRO A 401 36.85 8.04 -26.61
N ASP A 402 36.32 7.68 -25.44
CA ASP A 402 35.45 6.52 -25.29
C ASP A 402 33.97 6.81 -25.57
N GLN A 403 33.21 5.77 -25.96
CA GLN A 403 31.78 5.82 -26.23
C GLN A 403 31.00 4.97 -25.23
N ILE A 404 29.75 5.35 -24.91
CA ILE A 404 28.90 4.68 -23.91
C ILE A 404 28.22 3.44 -24.51
N TRP A 405 28.77 2.24 -24.38
CA TRP A 405 28.23 1.02 -25.00
C TRP A 405 27.17 0.27 -24.18
N TYR A 406 27.00 0.64 -22.90
CA TYR A 406 26.01 0.02 -22.02
C TYR A 406 25.32 1.07 -21.14
N LEU A 407 24.05 0.83 -20.84
CA LEU A 407 23.25 1.66 -19.95
C LEU A 407 22.33 0.80 -19.06
N HIS A 408 22.36 1.10 -17.76
CA HIS A 408 21.38 0.65 -16.80
C HIS A 408 21.15 1.75 -15.76
N VAL A 409 19.90 1.93 -15.34
CA VAL A 409 19.54 2.97 -14.38
C VAL A 409 18.79 2.31 -13.24
N ALA A 410 19.30 2.48 -12.02
CA ALA A 410 18.74 1.96 -10.79
C ALA A 410 19.24 2.79 -9.60
N ASP A 411 18.48 2.86 -8.51
CA ASP A 411 18.88 3.46 -7.23
C ASP A 411 19.46 4.89 -7.34
N GLY A 412 18.85 5.73 -8.17
CA GLY A 412 19.31 7.12 -8.38
C GLY A 412 20.68 7.23 -9.07
N LYS A 413 21.17 6.12 -9.63
CA LYS A 413 22.46 6.00 -10.32
C LYS A 413 22.27 5.57 -11.77
N VAL A 414 23.06 6.17 -12.65
CA VAL A 414 23.28 5.64 -13.99
C VAL A 414 24.54 4.81 -13.98
N TYR A 415 24.40 3.52 -14.27
CA TYR A 415 25.47 2.58 -14.53
C TYR A 415 25.71 2.52 -16.02
N TYR A 416 26.95 2.76 -16.44
CA TYR A 416 27.29 2.78 -17.85
C TYR A 416 28.68 2.20 -18.08
N GLU A 417 28.89 1.64 -19.26
CA GLU A 417 30.20 1.12 -19.66
C GLU A 417 30.73 1.91 -20.85
N THR A 418 31.98 2.37 -20.77
CA THR A 418 32.63 3.13 -21.84
C THR A 418 33.74 2.31 -22.52
N ALA A 419 33.87 2.44 -23.84
CA ALA A 419 34.99 1.90 -24.60
C ALA A 419 35.20 2.69 -25.90
N ARG A 420 36.43 2.73 -26.39
CA ARG A 420 36.76 3.40 -27.65
C ARG A 420 36.07 2.78 -28.86
N TYR A 421 35.99 1.46 -28.91
CA TYR A 421 35.33 0.69 -29.98
C TYR A 421 34.37 -0.34 -29.40
N ALA A 422 33.43 -0.83 -30.21
CA ALA A 422 32.37 -1.77 -29.79
C ALA A 422 32.89 -3.04 -29.08
N ASN A 423 34.07 -3.51 -29.49
CA ASN A 423 34.66 -4.77 -29.03
C ASN A 423 35.89 -4.56 -28.13
N ASP A 424 36.20 -3.31 -27.77
CA ASP A 424 37.29 -3.00 -26.84
C ASP A 424 36.86 -3.30 -25.40
N VAL A 425 37.85 -3.42 -24.51
CA VAL A 425 37.59 -3.65 -23.08
C VAL A 425 36.80 -2.46 -22.52
N ARG A 426 35.61 -2.75 -22.00
CA ARG A 426 34.72 -1.72 -21.45
C ARG A 426 35.07 -1.41 -20.00
N GLU A 427 35.08 -0.12 -19.66
CA GLU A 427 35.24 0.37 -18.29
C GLU A 427 33.88 0.68 -17.67
N ARG A 428 33.58 0.07 -16.53
CA ARG A 428 32.36 0.35 -15.76
C ARG A 428 32.49 1.66 -15.00
N ARG A 429 31.49 2.52 -15.15
CA ARG A 429 31.40 3.82 -14.48
C ARG A 429 30.00 4.00 -13.88
N GLU A 430 29.90 4.85 -12.86
CA GLU A 430 28.63 5.21 -12.24
C GLU A 430 28.47 6.74 -12.18
N PHE A 431 27.24 7.21 -12.27
CA PHE A 431 26.89 8.62 -12.11
C PHE A 431 25.65 8.74 -11.21
N VAL A 432 25.80 9.41 -10.07
CA VAL A 432 24.68 9.68 -9.14
C VAL A 432 23.94 10.92 -9.64
N PHE A 433 22.71 10.75 -10.10
CA PHE A 433 21.88 11.86 -10.61
C PHE A 433 20.77 12.25 -9.63
N ASP A 434 20.56 11.46 -8.57
CA ASP A 434 19.68 11.77 -7.45
C ASP A 434 20.42 11.53 -6.12
N LYS A 435 20.89 12.62 -5.51
CA LYS A 435 21.80 12.61 -4.36
C LYS A 435 21.10 12.53 -2.99
N ASP A 436 19.77 12.65 -2.97
CA ASP A 436 18.96 12.79 -1.75
C ASP A 436 18.16 11.50 -1.42
N PHE A 437 18.67 10.34 -1.82
CA PHE A 437 18.03 9.03 -1.66
C PHE A 437 17.43 8.79 -0.26
N GLN A 438 16.15 8.39 -0.20
CA GLN A 438 15.43 8.07 1.04
C GLN A 438 15.91 6.72 1.59
N LYS A 439 17.00 6.71 2.38
CA LYS A 439 17.47 5.48 3.04
C LYS A 439 16.40 4.92 3.99
N VAL A 440 16.20 3.60 3.99
CA VAL A 440 15.20 2.91 4.83
C VAL A 440 15.82 2.34 6.12
N LYS A 441 15.01 2.06 7.15
CA LYS A 441 15.52 1.54 8.44
C LYS A 441 16.07 0.11 8.28
N HIS A 442 17.14 -0.20 9.00
CA HIS A 442 17.81 -1.49 8.93
C HIS A 442 16.91 -2.70 9.29
N PRO A 443 16.79 -3.72 8.42
CA PRO A 443 16.16 -5.00 8.76
C PRO A 443 17.19 -5.86 9.52
N ILE A 444 16.85 -6.31 10.73
CA ILE A 444 17.72 -7.17 11.57
C ILE A 444 16.95 -8.43 11.94
N ALA A 445 17.41 -9.59 11.44
CA ALA A 445 16.91 -10.90 11.82
C ALA A 445 17.79 -11.50 12.94
N VAL A 446 17.19 -12.27 13.86
CA VAL A 446 17.88 -12.96 14.96
C VAL A 446 17.44 -14.42 15.08
N THR A 447 18.27 -15.28 15.67
CA THR A 447 18.00 -16.73 15.81
C THR A 447 16.80 -17.08 16.69
N GLY A 448 16.36 -16.16 17.54
CA GLY A 448 15.17 -16.30 18.37
C GLY A 448 15.01 -15.09 19.28
N ASP A 449 13.77 -14.75 19.61
CA ASP A 449 13.49 -13.61 20.51
C ASP A 449 13.79 -13.94 21.98
N VAL A 450 13.88 -15.23 22.34
CA VAL A 450 14.21 -15.74 23.69
C VAL A 450 15.17 -16.93 23.60
N LEU A 451 16.21 -16.95 24.45
CA LEU A 451 17.18 -18.03 24.58
C LEU A 451 17.29 -18.51 26.03
N GLU A 452 17.18 -19.83 26.25
CA GLU A 452 17.28 -20.46 27.57
C GLU A 452 18.60 -21.20 27.75
N LEU A 453 19.35 -20.84 28.80
CA LEU A 453 20.71 -21.27 29.10
C LEU A 453 20.81 -21.85 30.53
N LYS A 454 21.88 -22.61 30.79
CA LYS A 454 22.24 -23.08 32.14
C LYS A 454 23.51 -22.41 32.63
N VAL A 455 23.62 -22.19 33.96
CA VAL A 455 24.86 -21.73 34.59
C VAL A 455 25.98 -22.74 34.29
N GLY A 456 27.07 -22.24 33.71
CA GLY A 456 28.18 -23.08 33.22
C GLY A 456 28.09 -23.47 31.74
N GLY A 457 26.96 -23.19 31.08
CA GLY A 457 26.76 -23.29 29.62
C GLY A 457 26.59 -24.71 29.06
N SER A 458 26.22 -24.80 27.78
CA SER A 458 26.13 -26.06 27.03
C SER A 458 27.47 -26.47 26.40
N PRO A 459 27.85 -27.76 26.40
CA PRO A 459 29.03 -28.25 25.68
C PRO A 459 28.91 -28.13 24.14
N LYS A 460 27.73 -27.79 23.60
CA LYS A 460 27.50 -27.48 22.17
C LYS A 460 27.58 -25.97 21.84
N GLY A 461 27.78 -25.13 22.86
CA GLY A 461 27.93 -23.68 22.76
C GLY A 461 26.60 -22.92 22.72
N ASP A 462 26.48 -21.89 23.56
CA ASP A 462 25.32 -21.02 23.68
C ASP A 462 25.54 -19.75 22.84
N PHE A 463 24.82 -19.60 21.73
CA PHE A 463 25.05 -18.50 20.76
C PHE A 463 23.78 -17.74 20.43
N LEU A 464 23.93 -16.45 20.16
CA LEU A 464 22.94 -15.62 19.47
C LEU A 464 23.52 -15.21 18.09
N ARG A 465 22.78 -15.44 17.00
CA ARG A 465 23.19 -15.00 15.66
C ARG A 465 22.20 -13.99 15.11
N ALA A 466 22.72 -13.04 14.34
CA ALA A 466 21.91 -12.02 13.70
C ALA A 466 22.35 -11.79 12.25
N ALA A 467 21.41 -11.42 11.39
CA ALA A 467 21.63 -11.14 9.98
C ALA A 467 21.02 -9.79 9.61
N ALA A 468 21.83 -8.95 8.97
CA ALA A 468 21.44 -7.65 8.43
C ALA A 468 22.46 -7.26 7.34
N PRO A 469 22.11 -6.39 6.38
CA PRO A 469 23.10 -5.58 5.65
C PRO A 469 24.06 -4.83 6.62
N GLY A 470 25.24 -4.40 6.19
CA GLY A 470 26.17 -3.65 7.07
C GLY A 470 26.82 -4.48 8.20
N ALA A 471 27.47 -3.80 9.14
CA ALA A 471 28.21 -4.42 10.26
C ALA A 471 27.34 -4.52 11.53
N LEU A 472 27.49 -5.61 12.28
CA LEU A 472 26.69 -5.91 13.47
C LEU A 472 27.48 -5.77 14.78
N SER A 473 26.81 -5.39 15.87
CA SER A 473 27.34 -5.37 17.24
C SER A 473 26.31 -5.88 18.26
N PHE A 474 26.79 -6.35 19.41
CA PHE A 474 25.97 -7.00 20.45
C PHE A 474 26.31 -6.47 21.84
N THR A 475 25.30 -6.14 22.65
CA THR A 475 25.48 -5.61 24.01
C THR A 475 24.54 -6.29 24.99
N SER A 476 25.07 -6.84 26.10
CA SER A 476 24.25 -7.38 27.19
C SER A 476 23.88 -6.28 28.21
N ASN A 477 22.62 -6.22 28.60
CA ASN A 477 22.09 -5.25 29.56
C ASN A 477 22.46 -5.60 31.01
N ASP A 478 22.75 -6.87 31.31
CA ASP A 478 23.32 -7.33 32.58
C ASP A 478 24.37 -8.43 32.34
N PRO A 479 25.65 -8.03 32.14
CA PRO A 479 26.77 -8.96 31.96
C PRO A 479 27.07 -9.85 33.17
N ALA A 480 26.51 -9.55 34.35
CA ALA A 480 26.67 -10.41 35.53
C ALA A 480 25.76 -11.65 35.45
N ILE A 481 24.67 -11.58 34.68
CA ILE A 481 23.79 -12.72 34.38
C ILE A 481 24.31 -13.48 33.15
N CYS A 482 24.49 -12.76 32.04
CA CYS A 482 25.05 -13.33 30.81
C CYS A 482 25.95 -12.31 30.11
N GLU A 483 27.24 -12.62 30.00
CA GLU A 483 28.20 -11.82 29.25
C GLU A 483 28.17 -12.21 27.78
N VAL A 484 28.44 -11.24 26.90
CA VAL A 484 28.45 -11.42 25.45
C VAL A 484 29.88 -11.28 24.92
N GLU A 485 30.29 -12.19 24.04
CA GLU A 485 31.57 -12.11 23.35
C GLU A 485 31.33 -12.25 21.83
N PRO A 486 31.57 -11.19 21.03
CA PRO A 486 31.42 -11.28 19.58
C PRO A 486 32.38 -12.30 18.99
N ILE A 487 31.87 -13.14 18.09
CA ILE A 487 32.64 -14.16 17.39
C ILE A 487 32.38 -14.08 15.89
N MET A 488 33.19 -14.79 15.09
CA MET A 488 32.95 -14.97 13.64
C MET A 488 32.75 -13.64 12.88
N GLY A 489 33.63 -12.65 13.14
CA GLY A 489 33.59 -11.37 12.43
C GLY A 489 32.41 -10.46 12.79
N GLY A 490 31.78 -10.65 13.96
CA GLY A 490 30.75 -9.75 14.48
C GLY A 490 29.33 -10.05 13.99
N LYS A 491 29.10 -11.16 13.28
CA LYS A 491 27.74 -11.62 12.86
C LYS A 491 27.10 -12.60 13.85
N SER A 492 27.84 -13.01 14.87
CA SER A 492 27.36 -13.91 15.92
C SER A 492 28.02 -13.55 17.24
N VAL A 493 27.36 -13.89 18.33
CA VAL A 493 27.84 -13.63 19.69
C VAL A 493 27.75 -14.90 20.53
N GLN A 494 28.84 -15.23 21.21
CA GLN A 494 28.88 -16.25 22.25
C GLN A 494 28.24 -15.67 23.51
N LEU A 495 27.33 -16.43 24.09
CA LEU A 495 26.68 -16.11 25.35
C LEU A 495 27.39 -16.88 26.47
N HIS A 496 27.78 -16.17 27.52
CA HIS A 496 28.46 -16.71 28.70
C HIS A 496 27.54 -16.61 29.91
N PRO A 497 26.68 -17.61 30.17
CA PRO A 497 25.79 -17.63 31.33
C PRO A 497 26.58 -17.78 32.64
N LYS A 498 26.62 -16.70 33.43
CA LYS A 498 27.42 -16.61 34.67
C LYS A 498 26.62 -16.82 35.94
N LYS A 499 25.36 -16.37 35.93
CA LYS A 499 24.49 -16.38 37.11
C LYS A 499 23.05 -16.64 36.69
N ALA A 500 22.34 -17.48 37.46
CA ALA A 500 20.93 -17.70 37.25
C ALA A 500 20.16 -16.36 37.35
N GLY A 501 19.26 -16.12 36.41
CA GLY A 501 18.58 -14.84 36.24
C GLY A 501 18.13 -14.60 34.80
N ARG A 502 17.58 -13.41 34.55
CA ARG A 502 17.10 -12.99 33.23
C ARG A 502 17.78 -11.70 32.82
N THR A 503 18.22 -11.60 31.57
CA THR A 503 18.84 -10.41 30.98
C THR A 503 18.44 -10.25 29.51
N THR A 504 18.87 -9.18 28.85
CA THR A 504 18.60 -8.90 27.43
C THR A 504 19.91 -8.60 26.71
N VAL A 505 20.03 -9.08 25.47
CA VAL A 505 21.12 -8.75 24.55
C VAL A 505 20.57 -7.94 23.38
N THR A 506 21.10 -6.73 23.18
CA THR A 506 20.75 -5.80 22.09
C THR A 506 21.68 -6.00 20.90
N VAL A 507 21.13 -6.22 19.72
CA VAL A 507 21.82 -6.30 18.42
C VAL A 507 21.70 -4.95 17.71
N THR A 508 22.79 -4.42 17.12
CA THR A 508 22.81 -3.16 16.37
C THR A 508 23.45 -3.34 15.00
N ALA A 509 22.89 -2.72 13.95
CA ALA A 509 23.43 -2.70 12.59
C ALA A 509 23.86 -1.27 12.17
N THR A 510 25.01 -1.14 11.50
CA THR A 510 25.54 0.15 11.01
C THR A 510 24.80 0.66 9.77
N GLU A 511 24.89 1.97 9.51
CA GLU A 511 24.41 2.57 8.26
C GLU A 511 25.11 1.98 7.01
N THR A 512 24.40 1.97 5.88
CA THR A 512 24.91 1.63 4.54
C THR A 512 24.40 2.64 3.49
N ASP A 513 24.71 2.41 2.21
CA ASP A 513 24.22 3.26 1.11
C ASP A 513 22.68 3.24 0.97
N HIS A 514 22.03 2.12 1.34
CA HIS A 514 20.58 1.95 1.24
C HIS A 514 19.85 1.97 2.59
N TYR A 515 20.56 1.80 3.72
CA TYR A 515 19.95 1.63 5.04
C TYR A 515 20.47 2.59 6.12
N LEU A 516 19.57 3.14 6.93
CA LEU A 516 19.85 3.83 8.19
C LEU A 516 20.28 2.81 9.28
N PRO A 517 20.98 3.24 10.36
CA PRO A 517 21.28 2.35 11.49
C PRO A 517 20.02 1.70 12.10
N GLY A 518 20.14 0.50 12.68
CA GLY A 518 19.02 -0.22 13.32
C GLY A 518 19.39 -1.05 14.55
N THR A 519 18.39 -1.45 15.35
CA THR A 519 18.57 -2.26 16.57
C THR A 519 17.48 -3.32 16.79
N LYS A 520 17.78 -4.41 17.52
CA LYS A 520 16.86 -5.50 17.89
C LYS A 520 17.27 -6.17 19.22
N ASP A 521 16.32 -6.38 20.13
CA ASP A 521 16.56 -6.98 21.46
C ASP A 521 16.23 -8.47 21.51
N VAL A 522 17.00 -9.24 22.29
CA VAL A 522 16.82 -10.69 22.53
C VAL A 522 16.88 -11.02 24.02
N ALA A 523 15.89 -11.74 24.55
CA ALA A 523 15.85 -12.13 25.96
C ALA A 523 16.69 -13.37 26.25
N ILE A 524 17.46 -13.35 27.34
CA ILE A 524 18.31 -14.45 27.81
C ILE A 524 17.88 -14.90 29.21
N VAL A 525 17.58 -16.18 29.36
CA VAL A 525 17.19 -16.81 30.63
C VAL A 525 18.27 -17.79 31.06
N VAL A 526 18.80 -17.66 32.28
CA VAL A 526 19.86 -18.53 32.81
C VAL A 526 19.37 -19.27 34.07
N THR A 527 19.57 -20.59 34.14
CA THR A 527 19.08 -21.46 35.24
C THR A 527 20.22 -22.25 35.94
N ASP A 528 20.09 -22.62 37.22
CA ASP A 528 21.06 -23.43 38.01
C ASP A 528 20.34 -24.57 38.77
N ASP A 529 21.01 -25.72 38.94
CA ASP A 529 20.55 -26.93 39.64
C ASP A 529 20.48 -26.75 41.18
N SER A 530 20.93 -25.61 41.75
CA SER A 530 21.04 -25.38 43.20
C SER A 530 19.97 -24.50 43.86
N GLN A 531 18.96 -24.02 43.12
CA GLN A 531 17.87 -23.24 43.73
C GLN A 531 16.93 -24.18 44.50
N VAL A 532 17.08 -24.22 45.84
CA VAL A 532 15.94 -24.46 46.72
C VAL A 532 15.03 -23.27 46.52
N ASP A 533 13.97 -23.48 45.76
CA ASP A 533 13.04 -22.45 45.35
C ASP A 533 12.51 -21.65 46.55
N GLU A 534 13.04 -20.44 46.78
CA GLU A 534 12.25 -19.41 47.46
C GLU A 534 11.12 -19.05 46.50
N GLN A 535 10.03 -19.80 46.58
CA GLN A 535 8.81 -19.50 45.84
C GLN A 535 8.04 -18.40 46.56
N VAL A 536 7.60 -17.41 45.79
CA VAL A 536 6.69 -16.37 46.24
C VAL A 536 5.31 -16.72 45.69
N THR A 537 4.31 -16.76 46.58
CA THR A 537 2.93 -16.91 46.14
C THR A 537 2.47 -15.62 45.49
N VAL A 538 2.13 -15.70 44.21
CA VAL A 538 1.54 -14.61 43.45
C VAL A 538 0.04 -14.63 43.67
N SER A 539 -0.52 -13.49 44.01
CA SER A 539 -1.96 -13.33 44.10
C SER A 539 -2.39 -12.08 43.36
N TYR A 540 -3.50 -12.16 42.64
CA TYR A 540 -4.01 -11.03 41.90
C TYR A 540 -5.53 -10.99 41.88
N GLU A 541 -6.07 -9.78 41.78
CA GLU A 541 -7.51 -9.58 41.71
C GLU A 541 -7.85 -8.40 40.81
N ALA A 542 -8.99 -8.51 40.13
CA ALA A 542 -9.59 -7.44 39.36
C ALA A 542 -10.77 -6.87 40.13
N GLY A 543 -10.84 -5.54 40.24
CA GLY A 543 -12.04 -4.86 40.72
C GLY A 543 -13.20 -5.00 39.75
N ASP A 544 -14.39 -4.60 40.18
CA ASP A 544 -15.60 -4.65 39.36
C ASP A 544 -15.41 -3.91 38.03
N ASN A 545 -15.93 -4.48 36.93
CA ASN A 545 -15.91 -3.93 35.57
C ASN A 545 -14.58 -4.09 34.80
N GLY A 546 -13.86 -5.18 35.04
CA GLY A 546 -12.80 -5.65 34.16
C GLY A 546 -12.23 -6.99 34.61
N SER A 547 -11.19 -7.46 33.95
CA SER A 547 -10.45 -8.68 34.32
C SER A 547 -8.95 -8.43 34.29
N VAL A 548 -8.20 -9.34 34.89
CA VAL A 548 -6.74 -9.36 34.83
C VAL A 548 -6.26 -10.76 34.49
N ALA A 549 -5.33 -10.84 33.55
CA ALA A 549 -4.60 -12.07 33.20
C ALA A 549 -3.12 -11.85 33.52
N VAL A 550 -2.42 -12.92 33.88
CA VAL A 550 -1.01 -12.86 34.23
C VAL A 550 -0.27 -13.92 33.46
N VAL A 551 0.84 -13.53 32.84
CA VAL A 551 1.79 -14.44 32.21
C VAL A 551 3.19 -14.16 32.74
N ASP A 552 4.07 -15.15 32.64
CA ASP A 552 5.49 -14.90 32.76
C ASP A 552 5.93 -13.97 31.60
N SER A 553 6.56 -12.83 31.91
CA SER A 553 6.85 -11.82 30.90
C SER A 553 7.89 -12.28 29.88
N VAL A 554 8.61 -13.38 30.17
CA VAL A 554 9.66 -13.94 29.33
C VAL A 554 9.20 -15.20 28.62
N THR A 555 8.71 -16.21 29.33
CA THR A 555 8.24 -17.46 28.69
C THR A 555 6.87 -17.32 28.05
N LYS A 556 6.13 -16.26 28.39
CA LYS A 556 4.74 -16.01 27.97
C LYS A 556 3.72 -17.05 28.47
N GLU A 557 4.12 -17.96 29.36
CA GLU A 557 3.23 -18.96 29.94
C GLU A 557 2.24 -18.34 30.94
N PRO A 558 0.98 -18.78 30.99
CA PRO A 558 -0.01 -18.29 31.95
C PRO A 558 0.34 -18.62 33.41
N VAL A 559 0.19 -17.64 34.31
CA VAL A 559 0.39 -17.79 35.75
C VAL A 559 -0.96 -17.72 36.47
N SER A 560 -1.35 -18.80 37.13
CA SER A 560 -2.62 -18.89 37.86
C SER A 560 -2.60 -18.11 39.18
N ASN A 561 -3.75 -17.61 39.62
CA ASN A 561 -3.88 -16.92 40.90
C ASN A 561 -3.57 -17.87 42.07
N GLY A 562 -2.68 -17.49 42.98
CA GLY A 562 -2.17 -18.35 44.06
C GLY A 562 -1.01 -19.26 43.64
N ALA A 563 -0.51 -19.17 42.40
CA ALA A 563 0.65 -19.94 41.96
C ALA A 563 1.91 -19.52 42.71
N ALA A 564 2.77 -20.48 42.98
CA ALA A 564 4.07 -20.26 43.58
C ALA A 564 5.10 -20.12 42.46
N VAL A 565 5.74 -18.94 42.36
CA VAL A 565 6.72 -18.62 41.31
C VAL A 565 8.08 -18.32 41.93
N GLY A 566 9.15 -18.54 41.18
CA GLY A 566 10.50 -18.26 41.67
C GLY A 566 10.69 -16.77 42.01
N LYS A 567 11.36 -16.47 43.13
CA LYS A 567 11.77 -15.11 43.48
C LYS A 567 12.56 -14.46 42.33
N ASN A 568 12.26 -13.20 42.02
CA ASN A 568 12.77 -12.43 40.87
C ASN A 568 12.22 -12.84 39.49
N SER A 569 11.18 -13.68 39.42
CA SER A 569 10.44 -13.87 38.17
C SER A 569 9.83 -12.54 37.73
N SER A 570 9.84 -12.28 36.42
CA SER A 570 9.20 -11.09 35.85
C SER A 570 7.86 -11.51 35.26
N LEU A 571 6.78 -10.89 35.73
CA LEU A 571 5.41 -11.19 35.34
C LEU A 571 4.81 -10.00 34.58
N LEU A 572 4.05 -10.30 33.54
CA LEU A 572 3.23 -9.33 32.83
C LEU A 572 1.79 -9.51 33.27
N TYR A 573 1.24 -8.47 33.91
CA TYR A 573 -0.16 -8.37 34.27
C TYR A 573 -0.89 -7.58 33.18
N THR A 574 -1.88 -8.18 32.54
CA THR A 574 -2.68 -7.56 31.49
C THR A 574 -4.10 -7.34 32.00
N ALA A 575 -4.48 -6.08 32.18
CA ALA A 575 -5.84 -5.68 32.53
C ALA A 575 -6.69 -5.53 31.27
N THR A 576 -7.88 -6.13 31.29
CA THR A 576 -8.91 -5.96 30.25
C THR A 576 -10.10 -5.23 30.86
N PRO A 577 -10.23 -3.91 30.68
CA PRO A 577 -11.41 -3.17 31.15
C PRO A 577 -12.68 -3.63 30.44
N ALA A 578 -13.80 -3.68 31.16
CA ALA A 578 -15.11 -3.85 30.53
C ALA A 578 -15.47 -2.60 29.70
N LYS A 579 -16.37 -2.77 28.73
CA LYS A 579 -16.80 -1.67 27.84
C LYS A 579 -17.21 -0.43 28.65
N GLY A 580 -16.55 0.71 28.39
CA GLY A 580 -16.81 1.98 29.07
C GLY A 580 -16.00 2.21 30.36
N TYR A 581 -15.05 1.34 30.67
CA TYR A 581 -14.16 1.45 31.83
C TYR A 581 -12.69 1.54 31.39
N ALA A 582 -11.87 2.14 32.23
CA ALA A 582 -10.42 2.22 32.08
C ALA A 582 -9.74 1.83 33.39
N VAL A 583 -8.45 1.50 33.33
CA VAL A 583 -7.64 1.23 34.52
C VAL A 583 -7.55 2.51 35.35
N LYS A 584 -8.02 2.44 36.60
CA LYS A 584 -7.97 3.53 37.58
C LYS A 584 -6.67 3.48 38.38
N ASN A 585 -6.37 2.32 38.95
CA ASN A 585 -5.19 2.10 39.78
C ASN A 585 -4.69 0.67 39.59
N TRP A 586 -3.37 0.51 39.51
CA TRP A 586 -2.72 -0.72 39.93
C TRP A 586 -2.33 -0.58 41.40
N ILE A 587 -2.70 -1.54 42.24
CA ILE A 587 -2.36 -1.59 43.66
C ILE A 587 -1.44 -2.79 43.87
N VAL A 588 -0.19 -2.48 44.19
CA VAL A 588 0.86 -3.47 44.42
C VAL A 588 1.13 -3.51 45.92
N ASN A 589 0.93 -4.66 46.55
CA ASN A 589 1.15 -4.88 47.98
C ASN A 589 0.49 -3.81 48.86
N GLY A 590 -0.74 -3.42 48.50
CA GLY A 590 -1.54 -2.42 49.22
C GLY A 590 -1.21 -0.96 48.92
N SER A 591 -0.24 -0.68 48.05
CA SER A 591 0.10 0.69 47.63
C SER A 591 -0.22 0.94 46.16
N VAL A 592 -0.76 2.11 45.83
CA VAL A 592 -0.99 2.51 44.43
C VAL A 592 0.35 2.61 43.71
N TYR A 593 0.48 1.85 42.64
CA TYR A 593 1.66 1.82 41.79
C TYR A 593 1.77 3.14 41.01
N ARG A 594 2.99 3.69 41.02
CA ARG A 594 3.32 4.94 40.38
C ARG A 594 4.56 4.77 39.53
N GLU A 595 4.51 5.29 38.32
CA GLU A 595 5.64 5.35 37.40
C GLU A 595 6.04 6.82 37.25
N GLN A 596 7.33 7.13 37.47
CA GLN A 596 7.87 8.50 37.44
C GLN A 596 7.10 9.51 38.33
N GLY A 597 6.48 9.04 39.42
CA GLY A 597 5.73 9.86 40.38
C GLY A 597 4.22 10.00 40.10
N SER A 598 3.78 9.64 38.90
CA SER A 598 2.36 9.66 38.49
C SER A 598 1.71 8.30 38.70
N VAL A 599 0.39 8.27 38.97
CA VAL A 599 -0.37 7.01 39.05
C VAL A 599 -0.34 6.35 37.67
N TYR A 600 0.05 5.08 37.63
CA TYR A 600 0.13 4.34 36.38
C TYR A 600 -1.26 3.79 36.00
N THR A 601 -1.69 4.08 34.78
CA THR A 601 -3.02 3.73 34.26
C THR A 601 -2.96 2.91 32.95
N GLY A 602 -1.78 2.41 32.59
CA GLY A 602 -1.61 1.49 31.46
C GLY A 602 -2.33 0.16 31.69
N THR A 603 -2.67 -0.52 30.59
CA THR A 603 -3.33 -1.84 30.62
C THR A 603 -2.37 -2.99 30.86
N GLU A 604 -1.06 -2.74 30.77
CA GLU A 604 -0.01 -3.73 30.98
C GLU A 604 0.92 -3.28 32.08
N LEU A 605 1.15 -4.13 33.07
CA LEU A 605 2.11 -3.86 34.15
C LEU A 605 3.13 -5.00 34.17
N VAL A 606 4.39 -4.71 33.84
CA VAL A 606 5.50 -5.65 34.01
C VAL A 606 6.10 -5.46 35.39
N ARG A 607 6.21 -6.56 36.16
CA ARG A 607 6.75 -6.51 37.51
C ARG A 607 7.63 -7.70 37.85
N THR A 608 8.78 -7.40 38.45
CA THR A 608 9.61 -8.40 39.11
C THR A 608 9.05 -8.75 40.49
N VAL A 609 8.91 -10.04 40.76
CA VAL A 609 8.42 -10.59 42.03
C VAL A 609 9.49 -10.46 43.12
N THR A 610 9.21 -9.71 44.20
CA THR A 610 10.18 -9.44 45.27
C THR A 610 9.57 -9.61 46.67
N ALA A 611 10.15 -10.50 47.50
CA ALA A 611 9.77 -10.84 48.90
C ALA A 611 8.41 -11.56 49.08
N SER A 612 8.06 -11.91 50.33
CA SER A 612 7.16 -13.01 50.73
C SER A 612 5.70 -12.96 50.24
N THR A 613 5.22 -11.85 49.69
CA THR A 613 3.87 -11.73 49.11
C THR A 613 3.89 -10.73 47.95
N ASP A 614 3.54 -11.18 46.74
CA ASP A 614 3.32 -10.32 45.58
C ASP A 614 1.82 -10.32 45.25
N HIS A 615 1.10 -9.33 45.81
CA HIS A 615 -0.33 -9.15 45.62
C HIS A 615 -0.58 -7.94 44.71
N VAL A 616 -1.15 -8.19 43.53
CA VAL A 616 -1.47 -7.15 42.53
C VAL A 616 -2.97 -7.07 42.32
N LYS A 617 -3.55 -5.94 42.69
CA LYS A 617 -4.94 -5.61 42.38
C LYS A 617 -5.00 -4.57 41.28
N VAL A 618 -5.88 -4.76 40.29
CA VAL A 618 -6.25 -3.70 39.36
C VAL A 618 -7.65 -3.19 39.69
N GLU A 619 -7.80 -1.87 39.75
CA GLU A 619 -9.10 -1.22 39.92
C GLU A 619 -9.48 -0.52 38.62
N PHE A 620 -10.75 -0.63 38.25
CA PHE A 620 -11.31 0.05 37.09
C PHE A 620 -12.18 1.23 37.54
N ALA A 621 -12.18 2.29 36.75
CA ALA A 621 -13.13 3.38 36.85
C ALA A 621 -13.84 3.51 35.52
N LYS A 622 -15.09 3.98 35.54
CA LYS A 622 -15.77 4.36 34.32
C LYS A 622 -14.88 5.37 33.60
N ALA A 623 -14.53 5.08 32.35
CA ALA A 623 -13.67 5.97 31.58
C ALA A 623 -14.40 7.32 31.47
N PRO A 624 -13.72 8.45 31.72
CA PRO A 624 -14.33 9.74 31.47
C PRO A 624 -14.65 9.83 29.98
N VAL A 625 -15.91 10.11 29.69
CA VAL A 625 -16.40 10.31 28.34
C VAL A 625 -16.63 11.82 28.23
N PRO A 626 -15.65 12.61 27.78
CA PRO A 626 -15.79 14.06 27.73
C PRO A 626 -16.96 14.43 26.80
N LEU A 627 -17.72 15.45 27.18
CA LEU A 627 -18.74 16.02 26.31
C LEU A 627 -18.02 16.69 25.14
N GLN A 628 -18.25 16.18 23.94
CA GLN A 628 -17.62 16.68 22.73
C GLN A 628 -18.52 17.69 22.01
N GLY A 629 -19.82 17.66 22.27
CA GLY A 629 -20.76 18.64 21.74
C GLY A 629 -22.19 18.45 22.23
N ILE A 630 -23.02 19.45 21.97
CA ILE A 630 -24.47 19.35 22.15
C ILE A 630 -25.16 19.61 20.82
N ALA A 631 -26.32 19.01 20.61
CA ALA A 631 -27.17 19.22 19.45
C ALA A 631 -28.60 19.43 19.91
N LEU A 632 -29.38 20.23 19.19
CA LEU A 632 -30.82 20.32 19.44
C LEU A 632 -31.55 19.30 18.59
N ASN A 633 -32.69 18.80 19.08
CA ASN A 633 -33.58 17.94 18.31
C ASN A 633 -34.10 18.63 17.02
N LYS A 634 -34.08 19.96 16.98
CA LYS A 634 -34.46 20.78 15.83
C LYS A 634 -33.49 21.95 15.73
N THR A 635 -32.93 22.16 14.54
CA THR A 635 -32.10 23.32 14.19
C THR A 635 -32.87 24.38 13.42
N ALA A 636 -34.07 24.05 12.96
CA ALA A 636 -35.05 24.99 12.46
C ALA A 636 -36.45 24.60 12.90
N LEU A 637 -37.28 25.58 13.16
CA LEU A 637 -38.61 25.41 13.72
C LEU A 637 -39.56 26.40 13.03
N ALA A 638 -40.32 25.90 12.07
CA ALA A 638 -41.40 26.67 11.48
C ALA A 638 -42.63 26.60 12.40
N LEU A 639 -43.09 27.73 12.91
CA LEU A 639 -44.28 27.84 13.73
C LEU A 639 -45.32 28.71 13.04
N GLU A 640 -46.55 28.68 13.51
CA GLU A 640 -47.51 29.71 13.13
C GLU A 640 -47.59 30.75 14.23
N LYS A 641 -48.03 31.97 13.92
CA LYS A 641 -48.01 33.04 14.92
C LYS A 641 -48.85 32.64 16.14
N GLY A 642 -48.24 32.62 17.32
CA GLY A 642 -48.85 32.17 18.57
C GLY A 642 -48.63 30.69 18.91
N ALA A 643 -48.08 29.88 18.01
CA ALA A 643 -47.67 28.52 18.30
C ALA A 643 -46.36 28.51 19.12
N SER A 644 -46.13 27.44 19.89
CA SER A 644 -44.90 27.24 20.66
C SER A 644 -44.46 25.79 20.61
N GLU A 645 -43.17 25.55 20.73
CA GLU A 645 -42.56 24.22 20.66
C GLU A 645 -41.38 24.14 21.62
N VAL A 646 -41.06 22.95 22.11
CA VAL A 646 -39.90 22.74 23.00
C VAL A 646 -38.74 22.15 22.23
N LEU A 647 -37.58 22.80 22.36
CA LEU A 647 -36.31 22.28 21.87
C LEU A 647 -35.64 21.47 22.97
N THR A 648 -35.19 20.27 22.63
CA THR A 648 -34.52 19.36 23.57
C THR A 648 -33.08 19.16 23.13
N VAL A 649 -32.15 19.17 24.10
CA VAL A 649 -30.72 19.01 23.84
C VAL A 649 -30.32 17.54 23.90
N THR A 650 -29.62 17.06 22.88
CA THR A 650 -28.91 15.78 22.83
C THR A 650 -27.42 16.03 23.02
N LEU A 651 -26.79 15.25 23.88
CA LEU A 651 -25.34 15.34 24.13
C LEU A 651 -24.59 14.38 23.22
N ASN A 652 -23.38 14.74 22.79
CA ASN A 652 -22.49 13.88 22.02
C ASN A 652 -21.13 13.75 22.72
N PRO A 653 -20.65 12.53 22.98
CA PRO A 653 -21.43 11.28 22.99
C PRO A 653 -22.51 11.32 24.09
N ALA A 654 -23.64 10.64 23.87
CA ALA A 654 -24.81 10.73 24.76
C ALA A 654 -24.56 10.21 26.18
N ASP A 655 -23.60 9.30 26.32
CA ASP A 655 -23.14 8.71 27.58
C ASP A 655 -22.00 9.50 28.24
N THR A 656 -21.77 10.75 27.81
CA THR A 656 -20.82 11.66 28.43
C THR A 656 -20.93 11.70 29.95
N THR A 657 -19.78 11.82 30.60
CA THR A 657 -19.64 11.94 32.05
C THR A 657 -19.61 13.39 32.55
N ASP A 658 -19.63 14.38 31.65
CA ASP A 658 -19.61 15.81 32.01
C ASP A 658 -21.02 16.36 32.34
N SER A 659 -21.11 17.58 32.89
CA SER A 659 -22.40 18.19 33.27
C SER A 659 -23.33 18.36 32.07
N LYS A 660 -24.61 18.04 32.27
CA LYS A 660 -25.65 18.04 31.24
C LYS A 660 -26.51 19.32 31.22
N ASP A 661 -26.18 20.28 32.08
CA ASP A 661 -26.94 21.53 32.21
C ASP A 661 -26.72 22.45 31.01
N VAL A 662 -27.77 23.18 30.61
CA VAL A 662 -27.78 24.04 29.42
C VAL A 662 -28.51 25.36 29.71
N THR A 663 -28.01 26.47 29.14
CA THR A 663 -28.63 27.81 29.21
C THR A 663 -29.16 28.23 27.84
N TRP A 664 -30.26 28.99 27.80
CA TRP A 664 -30.97 29.34 26.56
C TRP A 664 -31.10 30.85 26.34
N LYS A 665 -31.08 31.29 25.07
CA LYS A 665 -31.25 32.69 24.70
C LYS A 665 -31.83 32.84 23.29
N SER A 666 -32.79 33.75 23.10
CA SER A 666 -33.24 34.16 21.76
C SER A 666 -32.46 35.38 21.27
N SER A 667 -32.22 35.45 19.97
CA SER A 667 -31.57 36.60 19.33
C SER A 667 -32.56 37.74 19.05
N ASN A 668 -33.86 37.45 18.94
CA ASN A 668 -34.92 38.44 18.77
C ASN A 668 -36.28 37.95 19.32
N ASP A 669 -36.53 38.33 20.58
CA ASP A 669 -37.76 38.02 21.32
C ASP A 669 -39.04 38.58 20.69
N ALA A 670 -38.96 39.63 19.85
CA ALA A 670 -40.13 40.17 19.17
C ALA A 670 -40.67 39.23 18.08
N VAL A 671 -39.88 38.25 17.64
CA VAL A 671 -40.25 37.23 16.66
C VAL A 671 -40.53 35.89 17.35
N ALA A 672 -39.65 35.46 18.26
CA ALA A 672 -39.90 34.33 19.15
C ALA A 672 -39.03 34.39 20.40
N THR A 673 -39.60 34.04 21.55
CA THR A 673 -38.91 34.01 22.86
C THR A 673 -38.58 32.58 23.27
N VAL A 674 -37.50 32.36 24.05
CA VAL A 674 -37.18 31.06 24.68
C VAL A 674 -37.08 31.17 26.20
N ASP A 675 -37.56 30.16 26.93
CA ASP A 675 -37.39 30.05 28.38
C ASP A 675 -36.23 29.12 28.79
N ALA A 676 -36.01 28.97 30.11
CA ALA A 676 -34.90 28.17 30.65
C ALA A 676 -35.02 26.66 30.33
N ASP A 677 -36.20 26.18 29.97
CA ASP A 677 -36.46 24.77 29.63
C ASP A 677 -36.40 24.50 28.12
N GLY A 678 -36.02 25.52 27.32
CA GLY A 678 -35.89 25.41 25.87
C GLY A 678 -37.21 25.54 25.10
N ARG A 679 -38.29 26.01 25.74
CA ARG A 679 -39.57 26.25 25.05
C ARG A 679 -39.54 27.56 24.29
N VAL A 680 -39.71 27.47 22.97
CA VAL A 680 -39.76 28.60 22.06
C VAL A 680 -41.19 28.94 21.69
N THR A 681 -41.57 30.21 21.82
CA THR A 681 -42.93 30.71 21.50
C THR A 681 -42.88 31.73 20.37
N ALA A 682 -43.62 31.49 19.29
CA ALA A 682 -43.70 32.37 18.13
C ALA A 682 -44.57 33.60 18.43
N VAL A 683 -43.95 34.78 18.39
CA VAL A 683 -44.56 36.08 18.74
C VAL A 683 -44.99 36.85 17.49
N GLY A 684 -44.16 36.88 16.44
CA GLY A 684 -44.39 37.68 15.25
C GLY A 684 -43.91 36.98 13.98
N ARG A 685 -44.55 37.27 12.84
CA ARG A 685 -44.05 36.79 11.54
C ARG A 685 -42.62 37.29 11.35
N GLY A 686 -41.72 36.37 11.09
CA GLY A 686 -40.31 36.67 10.96
C GLY A 686 -39.49 35.47 11.36
N GLU A 687 -38.19 35.68 11.46
CA GLU A 687 -37.22 34.67 11.82
C GLU A 687 -36.33 35.15 12.97
N THR A 688 -36.08 34.29 13.96
CA THR A 688 -35.15 34.54 15.09
C THR A 688 -34.41 33.26 15.44
N VAL A 689 -33.30 33.36 16.16
CA VAL A 689 -32.48 32.20 16.54
C VAL A 689 -32.50 32.03 18.04
N VAL A 690 -32.78 30.81 18.47
CA VAL A 690 -32.75 30.39 19.87
C VAL A 690 -31.53 29.49 20.09
N THR A 691 -30.64 29.87 21.01
CA THR A 691 -29.38 29.16 21.28
C THR A 691 -29.39 28.55 22.67
N ALA A 692 -29.08 27.26 22.73
CA ALA A 692 -28.69 26.49 23.91
C ALA A 692 -27.17 26.50 24.08
N THR A 693 -26.66 26.56 25.31
CA THR A 693 -25.22 26.50 25.65
C THR A 693 -24.99 25.63 26.87
N SER A 694 -24.21 24.56 26.73
CA SER A 694 -23.87 23.65 27.83
C SER A 694 -23.00 24.35 28.87
N VAL A 695 -23.27 24.08 30.13
CA VAL A 695 -22.51 24.65 31.25
C VAL A 695 -21.12 24.00 31.37
N ALA A 696 -21.00 22.70 31.07
CA ALA A 696 -19.71 22.03 30.89
C ALA A 696 -19.25 22.13 29.44
N GLY A 697 -17.99 22.50 29.22
CA GLY A 697 -17.37 22.62 27.90
C GLY A 697 -17.80 23.84 27.07
N GLY A 698 -18.92 24.49 27.39
CA GLY A 698 -19.38 25.71 26.71
C GLY A 698 -19.92 25.47 25.30
N HIS A 699 -20.22 24.21 24.94
CA HIS A 699 -20.73 23.85 23.61
C HIS A 699 -22.11 24.45 23.39
N THR A 700 -22.36 24.98 22.20
CA THR A 700 -23.64 25.61 21.89
C THR A 700 -24.35 24.89 20.76
N ALA A 701 -25.67 24.93 20.77
CA ALA A 701 -26.49 24.50 19.64
C ALA A 701 -27.67 25.45 19.51
N SER A 702 -28.04 25.82 18.30
CA SER A 702 -29.09 26.81 18.07
C SER A 702 -30.15 26.31 17.10
N CYS A 703 -31.31 26.95 17.15
CA CYS A 703 -32.47 26.65 16.32
C CYS A 703 -33.08 27.93 15.80
N THR A 704 -33.20 28.02 14.47
CA THR A 704 -33.84 29.15 13.79
C THR A 704 -35.35 28.94 13.75
N VAL A 705 -36.10 29.88 14.31
CA VAL A 705 -37.56 29.80 14.41
C VAL A 705 -38.21 30.79 13.43
N THR A 706 -38.94 30.26 12.45
CA THR A 706 -39.60 31.02 11.37
C THR A 706 -41.11 30.89 11.48
N VAL A 707 -41.90 31.95 11.25
CA VAL A 707 -43.35 31.93 11.57
C VAL A 707 -44.29 32.17 10.35
N SER A 708 -45.19 31.22 9.96
CA SER A 708 -46.09 31.22 8.74
C SER A 708 -47.56 30.69 8.92
N GLU A 709 -48.41 30.48 7.87
CA GLU A 709 -49.86 30.01 7.91
C GLU A 709 -50.21 28.90 6.81
N PRO A 710 -51.20 27.95 6.94
CA PRO A 710 -51.28 26.65 6.18
C PRO A 710 -52.54 26.42 5.25
N GLU A 711 -52.68 25.45 4.29
CA GLU A 711 -53.08 24.00 4.40
C GLU A 711 -53.39 23.19 3.02
N PRO A 712 -53.84 21.86 2.93
CA PRO A 712 -53.28 20.71 2.10
C PRO A 712 -54.25 19.60 1.43
N GLU A 713 -53.76 18.39 1.00
CA GLU A 713 -54.44 17.15 0.39
C GLU A 713 -54.44 15.83 1.27
N PRO A 714 -55.14 14.66 0.96
CA PRO A 714 -54.63 13.27 1.29
C PRO A 714 -55.06 11.95 0.49
N LYS A 715 -54.49 10.73 0.87
CA LYS A 715 -54.15 9.42 0.17
C LYS A 715 -54.59 8.04 0.88
N PRO A 716 -54.56 6.79 0.26
CA PRO A 716 -54.55 5.39 0.88
C PRO A 716 -53.37 4.42 0.40
N GLU A 717 -53.29 3.07 0.56
CA GLU A 717 -52.78 2.08 1.62
C GLU A 717 -51.25 1.72 1.48
N PRO A 718 -50.52 1.05 2.43
CA PRO A 718 -49.05 1.01 2.43
C PRO A 718 -48.42 -0.21 1.70
N GLN A 719 -48.15 -0.06 0.41
CA GLN A 719 -47.04 -0.73 -0.31
C GLN A 719 -45.68 -0.24 0.21
N VAL A 720 -44.54 -0.82 -0.25
CA VAL A 720 -43.26 -0.08 -0.18
C VAL A 720 -43.46 1.18 -1.03
N ASP A 721 -43.83 2.26 -0.35
CA ASP A 721 -44.24 3.53 -0.92
C ASP A 721 -42.99 4.30 -1.31
N LYS A 722 -42.46 3.93 -2.47
CA LYS A 722 -41.44 4.71 -3.17
C LYS A 722 -41.98 6.03 -3.70
N GLY A 723 -43.28 6.31 -3.56
CA GLY A 723 -43.93 7.49 -4.11
C GLY A 723 -43.35 8.79 -3.54
N LYS A 724 -43.12 8.88 -2.22
CA LYS A 724 -42.52 10.10 -1.62
C LYS A 724 -41.08 10.30 -2.07
N LEU A 725 -40.29 9.23 -2.10
CA LEU A 725 -38.94 9.27 -2.63
C LEU A 725 -38.93 9.69 -4.10
N ARG A 726 -39.83 9.13 -4.92
CA ARG A 726 -39.98 9.46 -6.35
C ARG A 726 -40.38 10.91 -6.56
N ALA A 727 -41.29 11.45 -5.76
CA ALA A 727 -41.74 12.83 -5.88
C ALA A 727 -40.62 13.83 -5.54
N VAL A 728 -39.94 13.65 -4.39
CA VAL A 728 -38.80 14.51 -4.04
C VAL A 728 -37.69 14.36 -5.08
N PHE A 729 -37.41 13.14 -5.54
CA PHE A 729 -36.47 12.90 -6.64
C PHE A 729 -36.85 13.68 -7.92
N ASP A 730 -38.12 13.67 -8.30
CA ASP A 730 -38.59 14.33 -9.52
C ASP A 730 -38.60 15.87 -9.43
N GLU A 731 -38.73 16.45 -8.24
CA GLU A 731 -38.55 17.90 -8.01
C GLU A 731 -37.07 18.27 -7.96
N CYS A 732 -36.28 17.44 -7.30
CA CYS A 732 -34.86 17.67 -7.15
C CYS A 732 -34.12 17.54 -8.49
N LYS A 733 -34.53 16.62 -9.38
CA LYS A 733 -33.89 16.42 -10.70
C LYS A 733 -34.04 17.59 -11.67
N VAL A 734 -34.98 18.50 -11.42
CA VAL A 734 -35.19 19.70 -12.27
C VAL A 734 -34.53 20.95 -11.69
N LEU A 735 -34.00 20.88 -10.47
CA LEU A 735 -33.19 21.95 -9.92
C LEU A 735 -31.90 22.07 -10.75
N ASP A 736 -31.43 23.30 -10.90
CA ASP A 736 -30.26 23.61 -11.69
C ASP A 736 -29.13 24.03 -10.76
N ALA A 737 -27.94 23.47 -11.00
CA ALA A 737 -26.75 23.73 -10.22
C ALA A 737 -26.45 25.22 -10.06
N LYS A 738 -26.78 26.03 -11.07
CA LYS A 738 -26.48 27.47 -11.08
C LYS A 738 -27.26 28.28 -10.03
N ASP A 739 -28.38 27.74 -9.52
CA ASP A 739 -29.27 28.46 -8.61
C ASP A 739 -28.85 28.26 -7.14
N TYR A 740 -27.94 27.32 -6.87
CA TYR A 740 -27.53 26.92 -5.53
C TYR A 740 -26.00 26.88 -5.38
N THR A 741 -25.50 27.09 -4.18
CA THR A 741 -24.07 27.07 -3.90
C THR A 741 -23.53 25.66 -4.14
N THR A 742 -22.41 25.54 -4.83
CA THR A 742 -21.77 24.25 -5.16
C THR A 742 -21.51 23.41 -3.91
N MET A 743 -21.20 24.06 -2.79
CA MET A 743 -20.95 23.38 -1.51
C MET A 743 -22.15 22.60 -0.99
N THR A 744 -23.36 23.07 -1.30
CA THR A 744 -24.60 22.40 -0.90
C THR A 744 -25.18 21.56 -2.05
N TRP A 745 -24.89 21.95 -3.29
CA TRP A 745 -25.28 21.24 -4.49
C TRP A 745 -24.62 19.88 -4.64
N HIS A 746 -23.33 19.73 -4.34
CA HIS A 746 -22.61 18.46 -4.51
C HIS A 746 -23.13 17.33 -3.60
N PRO A 747 -23.26 17.51 -2.27
CA PRO A 747 -23.91 16.52 -1.41
C PRO A 747 -25.36 16.23 -1.82
N PHE A 748 -26.07 17.25 -2.33
CA PHE A 748 -27.42 17.11 -2.88
C PHE A 748 -27.48 16.20 -4.11
N VAL A 749 -26.57 16.35 -5.07
CA VAL A 749 -26.48 15.46 -6.25
C VAL A 749 -26.18 14.02 -5.82
N ALA A 750 -25.26 13.81 -4.88
CA ALA A 750 -24.98 12.46 -4.36
C ALA A 750 -26.21 11.82 -3.69
N ALA A 751 -26.96 12.59 -2.91
CA ALA A 751 -28.23 12.13 -2.32
C ALA A 751 -29.30 11.87 -3.38
N LEU A 752 -29.33 12.66 -4.46
CA LEU A 752 -30.24 12.51 -5.59
C LEU A 752 -29.95 11.23 -6.38
N ASP A 753 -28.68 10.93 -6.63
CA ASP A 753 -28.26 9.68 -7.29
C ASP A 753 -28.57 8.46 -6.44
N ARG A 754 -28.29 8.51 -5.13
CA ARG A 754 -28.64 7.43 -4.21
C ARG A 754 -30.15 7.19 -4.16
N ALA A 755 -30.96 8.26 -4.13
CA ALA A 755 -32.41 8.16 -4.27
C ALA A 755 -32.81 7.52 -5.60
N GLN A 756 -32.17 7.87 -6.72
CA GLN A 756 -32.42 7.24 -8.02
C GLN A 756 -32.15 5.74 -8.01
N GLN A 757 -31.03 5.32 -7.41
CA GLN A 757 -30.64 3.91 -7.28
C GLN A 757 -31.69 3.12 -6.48
N VAL A 758 -32.10 3.63 -5.31
CA VAL A 758 -33.15 3.00 -4.47
C VAL A 758 -34.52 2.95 -5.19
N LEU A 759 -34.82 3.97 -6.00
CA LEU A 759 -36.02 3.98 -6.83
C LEU A 759 -36.01 2.92 -7.96
N LYS A 760 -34.83 2.58 -8.49
CA LYS A 760 -34.65 1.58 -9.57
C LYS A 760 -34.57 0.13 -9.06
N ASP A 761 -34.17 -0.07 -7.81
CA ASP A 761 -34.01 -1.41 -7.23
C ASP A 761 -35.35 -2.02 -6.78
N ASP A 762 -35.89 -2.97 -7.54
CA ASP A 762 -37.16 -3.64 -7.23
C ASP A 762 -37.14 -4.43 -5.89
N ALA A 763 -35.97 -4.73 -5.33
CA ALA A 763 -35.81 -5.41 -4.05
C ALA A 763 -35.69 -4.45 -2.84
N ALA A 764 -35.69 -3.13 -3.04
CA ALA A 764 -35.50 -2.16 -1.96
C ALA A 764 -36.66 -2.17 -0.94
N THR A 765 -36.29 -2.12 0.35
CA THR A 765 -37.21 -2.14 1.50
C THR A 765 -37.69 -0.73 1.91
N GLN A 766 -38.82 -0.61 2.64
CA GLN A 766 -39.34 0.70 3.07
C GLN A 766 -38.34 1.53 3.92
N PRO A 767 -37.56 0.94 4.85
CA PRO A 767 -36.52 1.69 5.56
C PRO A 767 -35.44 2.26 4.64
N GLN A 768 -35.03 1.52 3.61
CA GLN A 768 -34.06 2.02 2.60
C GLN A 768 -34.67 3.16 1.77
N VAL A 769 -35.97 3.10 1.49
CA VAL A 769 -36.73 4.16 0.80
C VAL A 769 -36.88 5.40 1.68
N ASP A 770 -37.18 5.23 2.97
CA ASP A 770 -37.33 6.31 3.95
C ASP A 770 -35.98 6.97 4.26
N GLU A 771 -34.90 6.19 4.34
CA GLU A 771 -33.54 6.70 4.52
C GLU A 771 -33.07 7.49 3.30
N ALA A 772 -33.27 6.96 2.09
CA ALA A 772 -32.97 7.69 0.86
C ALA A 772 -33.81 8.96 0.71
N LEU A 773 -35.07 8.94 1.15
CA LEU A 773 -35.96 10.10 1.15
C LEU A 773 -35.48 11.15 2.15
N LYS A 774 -35.19 10.74 3.39
CA LYS A 774 -34.68 11.65 4.43
C LYS A 774 -33.34 12.25 4.01
N GLY A 775 -32.45 11.45 3.43
CA GLY A 775 -31.16 11.90 2.89
C GLY A 775 -31.33 12.93 1.78
N LEU A 776 -32.17 12.65 0.78
CA LEU A 776 -32.43 13.58 -0.32
C LEU A 776 -33.14 14.86 0.13
N GLN A 777 -34.09 14.77 1.08
CA GLN A 777 -34.79 15.94 1.63
C GLN A 777 -33.86 16.80 2.48
N ALA A 778 -33.02 16.19 3.32
CA ALA A 778 -32.02 16.91 4.09
C ALA A 778 -31.02 17.61 3.17
N ALA A 779 -30.55 16.92 2.13
CA ALA A 779 -29.62 17.51 1.17
C ALA A 779 -30.28 18.63 0.35
N ARG A 780 -31.56 18.49 -0.03
CA ARG A 780 -32.33 19.54 -0.71
C ARG A 780 -32.57 20.76 0.18
N ALA A 781 -32.93 20.55 1.45
CA ALA A 781 -33.13 21.63 2.41
C ALA A 781 -31.80 22.32 2.76
N GLY A 782 -30.70 21.57 2.68
CA GLY A 782 -29.35 22.07 2.77
C GLY A 782 -28.92 22.91 1.58
N LEU A 783 -29.63 22.87 0.44
CA LEU A 783 -29.33 23.72 -0.71
C LEU A 783 -29.44 25.19 -0.34
N LYS A 784 -28.31 25.89 -0.38
CA LYS A 784 -28.26 27.33 -0.20
C LYS A 784 -28.36 27.98 -1.57
N PRO A 785 -29.33 28.87 -1.83
CA PRO A 785 -29.37 29.59 -3.09
C PRO A 785 -28.11 30.44 -3.23
N VAL A 786 -27.63 30.58 -4.45
CA VAL A 786 -26.54 31.51 -4.76
C VAL A 786 -27.02 32.93 -4.45
N GLU A 787 -26.38 33.59 -3.49
CA GLU A 787 -26.54 35.04 -3.33
C GLU A 787 -25.75 35.74 -4.44
N LYS A 788 -26.45 36.44 -5.32
CA LYS A 788 -25.81 37.19 -6.41
C LYS A 788 -25.14 38.45 -5.86
N VAL A 789 -23.96 38.26 -5.27
CA VAL A 789 -23.05 39.34 -4.88
C VAL A 789 -22.40 39.87 -6.15
N ALA A 790 -22.79 41.07 -6.56
CA ALA A 790 -22.17 41.77 -7.68
C ALA A 790 -21.04 42.66 -7.15
N PHE A 791 -19.84 42.47 -7.67
CA PHE A 791 -18.72 43.36 -7.39
C PHE A 791 -18.72 44.53 -8.37
N SER A 792 -18.53 45.74 -7.87
CA SER A 792 -18.60 46.99 -8.66
C SER A 792 -17.55 47.07 -9.77
N ASP A 793 -16.47 46.30 -9.64
CA ASP A 793 -15.32 46.25 -10.54
C ASP A 793 -15.21 44.91 -11.31
N VAL A 794 -16.30 44.13 -11.35
CA VAL A 794 -16.42 42.91 -12.16
C VAL A 794 -17.50 43.15 -13.22
N ASP A 795 -17.06 43.26 -14.46
CA ASP A 795 -17.91 43.48 -15.63
C ASP A 795 -17.76 42.34 -16.65
N LYS A 796 -18.49 42.44 -17.77
CA LYS A 796 -18.49 41.44 -18.84
C LYS A 796 -17.12 41.17 -19.49
N GLU A 797 -16.17 42.10 -19.39
CA GLU A 797 -14.82 41.96 -19.95
C GLU A 797 -13.83 41.38 -18.93
N THR A 798 -14.26 41.21 -17.68
CA THR A 798 -13.43 40.63 -16.61
C THR A 798 -13.15 39.15 -16.89
N ALA A 799 -11.87 38.78 -16.87
CA ALA A 799 -11.46 37.38 -17.03
C ALA A 799 -12.04 36.51 -15.90
N HIS A 800 -12.46 35.29 -16.23
CA HIS A 800 -13.07 34.36 -15.27
C HIS A 800 -14.25 34.95 -14.49
N ARG A 801 -15.01 35.87 -15.10
CA ARG A 801 -16.16 36.54 -14.46
C ARG A 801 -17.12 35.55 -13.83
N ALA A 802 -17.44 34.46 -14.51
CA ALA A 802 -18.39 33.46 -14.01
C ALA A 802 -17.87 32.79 -12.73
N GLU A 803 -16.57 32.48 -12.68
CA GLU A 803 -15.92 31.86 -11.53
C GLU A 803 -15.71 32.86 -10.38
N VAL A 804 -15.50 34.14 -10.69
CA VAL A 804 -15.49 35.22 -9.69
C VAL A 804 -16.87 35.43 -9.09
N GLU A 805 -17.91 35.47 -9.91
CA GLU A 805 -19.31 35.51 -9.47
C GLU A 805 -19.64 34.25 -8.67
N TRP A 806 -19.10 33.10 -9.07
CA TRP A 806 -19.22 31.86 -8.31
C TRP A 806 -18.55 31.93 -6.93
N LEU A 807 -17.34 32.50 -6.81
CA LEU A 807 -16.72 32.70 -5.50
C LEU A 807 -17.58 33.61 -4.61
N ALA A 808 -18.17 34.65 -5.18
CA ALA A 808 -19.07 35.56 -4.48
C ALA A 808 -20.34 34.84 -4.02
N ALA A 809 -20.95 34.12 -4.96
CA ALA A 809 -22.13 33.28 -4.79
C ALA A 809 -22.00 32.24 -3.69
N ASN A 810 -20.80 31.65 -3.56
CA ASN A 810 -20.49 30.64 -2.57
C ASN A 810 -19.88 31.22 -1.29
N GLY A 811 -19.80 32.54 -1.16
CA GLY A 811 -19.26 33.21 0.02
C GLY A 811 -17.74 33.05 0.21
N ILE A 812 -17.05 32.46 -0.77
CA ILE A 812 -15.61 32.21 -0.75
C ILE A 812 -14.85 33.54 -0.90
N SER A 813 -15.37 34.45 -1.73
CA SER A 813 -14.88 35.83 -1.80
C SER A 813 -15.92 36.81 -1.28
N LYS A 814 -15.50 37.66 -0.32
CA LYS A 814 -16.31 38.75 0.22
C LYS A 814 -15.98 40.11 -0.40
N GLY A 815 -14.91 40.18 -1.21
CA GLY A 815 -14.38 41.43 -1.76
C GLY A 815 -13.96 42.44 -0.68
N TRP A 816 -13.86 43.70 -1.07
CA TRP A 816 -13.64 44.83 -0.17
C TRP A 816 -14.81 45.78 -0.28
N GLU A 817 -15.40 46.11 0.87
CA GLU A 817 -16.39 47.18 0.93
C GLU A 817 -15.71 48.52 0.58
N ASN A 818 -16.30 49.21 -0.38
CA ASN A 818 -15.93 50.54 -0.81
C ASN A 818 -16.67 51.57 0.06
N ALA A 819 -16.18 52.80 0.10
CA ALA A 819 -16.76 53.87 0.92
C ALA A 819 -18.23 54.22 0.55
N ASP A 820 -18.69 53.81 -0.64
CA ASP A 820 -20.05 54.01 -1.13
C ASP A 820 -21.01 52.82 -0.81
N GLY A 821 -20.53 51.82 -0.07
CA GLY A 821 -21.29 50.63 0.31
C GLY A 821 -21.37 49.56 -0.79
N THR A 822 -20.70 49.76 -1.93
CA THR A 822 -20.49 48.69 -2.93
C THR A 822 -19.29 47.82 -2.54
N SER A 823 -19.16 46.62 -3.09
CA SER A 823 -17.99 45.76 -2.86
C SER A 823 -17.15 45.64 -4.12
N SER A 824 -15.83 45.71 -4.00
CA SER A 824 -14.88 45.44 -5.09
C SER A 824 -14.22 44.07 -4.93
N PHE A 825 -14.09 43.31 -6.02
CA PHE A 825 -13.36 42.03 -6.05
C PHE A 825 -11.87 42.21 -6.32
N ARG A 826 -11.49 43.26 -7.06
CA ARG A 826 -10.15 43.56 -7.54
C ARG A 826 -9.56 42.39 -8.35
N PRO A 827 -10.17 42.03 -9.50
CA PRO A 827 -9.86 40.79 -10.23
C PRO A 827 -8.38 40.61 -10.58
N TYR A 828 -7.71 41.71 -10.94
CA TYR A 828 -6.30 41.69 -11.36
C TYR A 828 -5.30 41.97 -10.23
N ALA A 829 -5.76 42.11 -8.99
CA ALA A 829 -4.85 42.20 -7.85
C ALA A 829 -4.22 40.84 -7.55
N THR A 830 -2.93 40.85 -7.22
CA THR A 830 -2.18 39.67 -6.78
C THR A 830 -2.72 39.16 -5.43
N VAL A 831 -2.73 37.84 -5.26
CA VAL A 831 -3.20 37.20 -4.03
C VAL A 831 -2.04 37.11 -3.04
N LYS A 832 -2.27 37.51 -1.78
CA LYS A 832 -1.32 37.28 -0.68
C LYS A 832 -1.56 35.91 -0.04
N ARG A 833 -0.55 35.36 0.62
CA ARG A 833 -0.64 34.07 1.32
C ARG A 833 -1.77 34.01 2.35
N ALA A 834 -1.96 35.08 3.14
CA ALA A 834 -3.08 35.19 4.07
C ALA A 834 -4.44 35.21 3.35
N ASP A 835 -4.54 35.89 2.22
CA ASP A 835 -5.77 35.94 1.41
C ASP A 835 -6.08 34.55 0.83
N MET A 836 -5.05 33.85 0.32
CA MET A 836 -5.17 32.47 -0.15
C MET A 836 -5.68 31.55 0.95
N ALA A 837 -5.14 31.66 2.17
CA ALA A 837 -5.62 30.91 3.32
C ALA A 837 -7.11 31.15 3.58
N ALA A 838 -7.55 32.41 3.54
CA ALA A 838 -8.96 32.75 3.71
C ALA A 838 -9.86 32.16 2.61
N PHE A 839 -9.39 32.12 1.37
CA PHE A 839 -10.13 31.50 0.27
C PHE A 839 -10.25 29.98 0.44
N LEU A 840 -9.16 29.29 0.77
CA LEU A 840 -9.18 27.84 0.98
C LEU A 840 -10.00 27.44 2.21
N TYR A 841 -9.87 28.21 3.30
CA TYR A 841 -10.65 27.98 4.50
C TYR A 841 -12.15 28.11 4.24
N ARG A 842 -12.57 29.14 3.50
CA ARG A 842 -13.97 29.31 3.07
C ARG A 842 -14.42 28.26 2.07
N LEU A 843 -13.55 27.87 1.15
CA LEU A 843 -13.83 26.80 0.21
C LEU A 843 -14.07 25.47 0.94
N ALA A 844 -13.36 25.22 2.04
CA ALA A 844 -13.56 24.06 2.91
C ALA A 844 -14.79 24.18 3.84
N GLY A 845 -15.54 25.28 3.80
CA GLY A 845 -16.70 25.50 4.67
C GLY A 845 -16.39 26.14 6.03
N GLU A 846 -15.20 26.75 6.18
CA GLU A 846 -14.69 27.34 7.43
C GLU A 846 -14.70 26.33 8.62
N PRO A 847 -14.09 25.14 8.47
CA PRO A 847 -14.14 24.07 9.48
C PRO A 847 -13.50 24.45 10.82
N GLU A 848 -13.96 23.85 11.91
CA GLU A 848 -13.32 23.99 13.22
C GLU A 848 -11.99 23.22 13.29
N PHE A 849 -11.00 23.74 14.02
CA PHE A 849 -9.69 23.10 14.19
C PHE A 849 -9.03 23.43 15.53
N ASP A 850 -8.12 22.55 15.99
CA ASP A 850 -7.31 22.78 17.19
C ASP A 850 -6.00 23.49 16.84
N ALA A 851 -5.81 24.70 17.39
CA ALA A 851 -4.62 25.51 17.17
C ALA A 851 -3.47 25.24 18.17
N LYS A 852 -3.63 24.30 19.11
CA LYS A 852 -2.81 24.25 20.34
C LYS A 852 -1.31 24.02 20.20
N ASP A 853 -0.82 23.46 19.11
CA ASP A 853 0.63 23.21 18.92
C ASP A 853 1.15 23.69 17.56
N VAL A 854 0.37 24.54 16.88
CA VAL A 854 0.64 24.99 15.51
C VAL A 854 0.93 26.49 15.53
N ALA A 855 2.20 26.87 15.40
CA ALA A 855 2.60 28.27 15.41
C ALA A 855 3.69 28.55 14.37
N PHE A 856 3.38 29.44 13.42
CA PHE A 856 4.39 30.09 12.62
C PHE A 856 4.96 31.28 13.39
N ALA A 857 6.28 31.46 13.34
CA ALA A 857 7.00 32.46 14.12
C ALA A 857 6.58 33.91 13.81
N ASP A 858 6.02 34.15 12.62
CA ASP A 858 5.62 35.45 12.08
C ASP A 858 4.08 35.64 12.00
N VAL A 859 3.31 34.78 12.68
CA VAL A 859 1.84 34.87 12.76
C VAL A 859 1.41 35.19 14.19
N ASP A 860 0.77 36.34 14.36
CA ASP A 860 0.28 36.86 15.63
C ASP A 860 -1.20 37.27 15.54
N GLU A 861 -1.77 37.76 16.65
CA GLU A 861 -3.17 38.21 16.74
C GLU A 861 -3.54 39.33 15.76
N LYS A 862 -2.55 40.07 15.24
CA LYS A 862 -2.78 41.17 14.28
C LYS A 862 -2.66 40.72 12.83
N THR A 863 -2.26 39.47 12.62
CA THR A 863 -2.06 38.90 11.29
C THR A 863 -3.42 38.70 10.61
N PRO A 864 -3.64 39.24 9.39
CA PRO A 864 -4.88 39.03 8.65
C PRO A 864 -5.13 37.53 8.43
N HIS A 865 -6.39 37.12 8.56
CA HIS A 865 -6.80 35.74 8.33
C HIS A 865 -6.04 34.71 9.18
N ARG A 866 -5.57 35.11 10.37
CA ARG A 866 -4.83 34.26 11.31
C ARG A 866 -5.44 32.88 11.45
N ASP A 867 -6.75 32.78 11.66
CA ASP A 867 -7.38 31.49 11.92
C ASP A 867 -7.36 30.58 10.69
N ALA A 868 -7.57 31.14 9.49
CA ALA A 868 -7.40 30.39 8.25
C ALA A 868 -5.95 29.92 8.04
N ILE A 869 -4.96 30.70 8.47
CA ILE A 869 -3.54 30.35 8.38
C ILE A 869 -3.20 29.20 9.34
N LEU A 870 -3.69 29.27 10.57
CA LEU A 870 -3.48 28.22 11.56
C LEU A 870 -4.21 26.94 11.17
N TRP A 871 -5.40 27.05 10.59
CA TRP A 871 -6.13 25.92 10.02
C TRP A 871 -5.31 25.20 8.94
N LEU A 872 -4.78 25.94 7.97
CA LEU A 872 -3.94 25.33 6.92
C LEU A 872 -2.75 24.57 7.51
N ALA A 873 -2.18 25.02 8.62
CA ALA A 873 -1.06 24.36 9.25
C ALA A 873 -1.47 23.15 10.10
N ALA A 874 -2.62 23.20 10.76
CA ALA A 874 -3.18 22.06 11.49
C ALA A 874 -3.51 20.89 10.55
N GLU A 875 -4.03 21.18 9.36
CA GLU A 875 -4.34 20.19 8.32
C GLU A 875 -3.12 19.76 7.48
N GLY A 876 -1.93 20.29 7.75
CA GLY A 876 -0.73 20.03 6.95
C GLY A 876 -0.74 20.66 5.54
N ILE A 877 -1.80 21.41 5.18
CA ILE A 877 -1.93 22.11 3.90
C ILE A 877 -0.86 23.20 3.74
N SER A 878 -0.39 23.80 4.84
CA SER A 878 0.76 24.72 4.86
C SER A 878 1.86 24.26 5.81
N THR A 879 3.06 24.04 5.29
CA THR A 879 4.24 23.65 6.09
C THR A 879 5.14 24.83 6.50
N GLY A 880 4.97 25.99 5.87
CA GLY A 880 5.79 27.19 6.10
C GLY A 880 7.27 27.04 5.68
N TRP A 881 8.07 28.08 5.91
CA TRP A 881 9.51 28.07 5.66
C TRP A 881 10.29 27.89 6.95
N LYS A 882 11.00 26.78 7.09
CA LYS A 882 11.88 26.55 8.24
C LYS A 882 13.14 27.41 8.13
N GLY A 883 13.34 28.27 9.12
CA GLY A 883 14.57 29.03 9.31
C GLY A 883 15.71 28.17 9.86
N ALA A 884 16.92 28.74 9.87
CA ALA A 884 18.12 28.09 10.42
C ALA A 884 18.02 27.79 11.93
N ASP A 885 17.05 28.39 12.63
CA ASP A 885 16.74 28.17 14.04
C ASP A 885 15.70 27.06 14.27
N GLY A 886 15.25 26.39 13.20
CA GLY A 886 14.27 25.32 13.23
C GLY A 886 12.81 25.79 13.34
N LYS A 887 12.54 27.10 13.39
CA LYS A 887 11.17 27.64 13.44
C LYS A 887 10.64 27.89 12.03
N ALA A 888 9.34 27.64 11.82
CA ALA A 888 8.68 27.86 10.53
C ALA A 888 8.02 29.25 10.46
N GLU A 889 8.14 29.94 9.33
CA GLU A 889 7.43 31.19 9.01
C GLU A 889 6.33 30.95 7.95
N PHE A 890 5.19 31.64 8.05
CA PHE A 890 4.11 31.60 7.07
C PHE A 890 4.20 32.70 6.01
N ARG A 891 4.77 33.85 6.33
CA ARG A 891 4.89 35.04 5.47
C ARG A 891 3.54 35.55 4.95
N PRO A 892 2.61 35.96 5.84
CA PRO A 892 1.21 36.26 5.49
C PRO A 892 1.03 37.34 4.42
N TYR A 893 1.96 38.29 4.35
CA TYR A 893 1.91 39.42 3.41
C TYR A 893 2.59 39.13 2.06
N ALA A 894 3.25 37.99 1.90
CA ALA A 894 3.91 37.64 0.64
C ALA A 894 2.88 37.31 -0.44
N GLU A 895 3.14 37.75 -1.67
CA GLU A 895 2.33 37.40 -2.83
C GLU A 895 2.64 35.97 -3.28
N ILE A 896 1.62 35.20 -3.63
CA ILE A 896 1.79 33.79 -4.02
C ILE A 896 2.10 33.65 -5.51
N ALA A 897 3.08 32.80 -5.83
CA ALA A 897 3.27 32.33 -7.19
C ALA A 897 2.22 31.23 -7.50
N ARG A 898 1.98 30.98 -8.79
CA ARG A 898 1.02 29.96 -9.23
C ARG A 898 1.41 28.55 -8.80
N CYS A 899 2.71 28.23 -8.73
CA CYS A 899 3.16 26.93 -8.21
C CYS A 899 2.98 26.80 -6.68
N ASP A 900 3.14 27.89 -5.92
CA ASP A 900 2.85 27.88 -4.48
C ASP A 900 1.35 27.62 -4.22
N MET A 901 0.48 28.24 -5.03
CA MET A 901 -0.96 27.96 -5.03
C MET A 901 -1.23 26.48 -5.30
N ALA A 902 -0.56 25.90 -6.30
CA ALA A 902 -0.73 24.48 -6.64
C ALA A 902 -0.42 23.58 -5.45
N ALA A 903 0.65 23.86 -4.70
CA ALA A 903 1.02 23.11 -3.52
C ALA A 903 -0.08 23.11 -2.45
N PHE A 904 -0.73 24.26 -2.23
CA PHE A 904 -1.87 24.34 -1.31
C PHE A 904 -3.06 23.50 -1.80
N LEU A 905 -3.38 23.56 -3.09
CA LEU A 905 -4.52 22.82 -3.65
C LEU A 905 -4.30 21.30 -3.64
N TYR A 906 -3.08 20.84 -3.95
CA TYR A 906 -2.74 19.42 -3.93
C TYR A 906 -2.81 18.82 -2.52
N ARG A 907 -2.25 19.53 -1.52
CA ARG A 907 -2.37 19.11 -0.12
C ARG A 907 -3.81 19.16 0.39
N MET A 908 -4.58 20.18 -0.01
CA MET A 908 -6.00 20.27 0.32
C MET A 908 -6.80 19.09 -0.24
N ALA A 909 -6.38 18.52 -1.37
CA ALA A 909 -6.99 17.32 -1.95
C ALA A 909 -6.51 16.00 -1.30
N GLY A 910 -5.63 16.07 -0.30
CA GLY A 910 -5.07 14.89 0.38
C GLY A 910 -3.90 14.24 -0.34
N GLU A 911 -3.18 14.99 -1.18
CA GLU A 911 -2.01 14.51 -1.96
C GLU A 911 -2.30 13.21 -2.74
N PRO A 912 -3.38 13.16 -3.54
CA PRO A 912 -3.80 11.92 -4.19
C PRO A 912 -2.82 11.49 -5.27
N GLU A 913 -2.55 10.18 -5.34
CA GLU A 913 -1.76 9.58 -6.40
C GLU A 913 -2.38 9.89 -7.78
N PHE A 914 -1.54 10.27 -8.74
CA PHE A 914 -1.97 10.56 -10.11
C PHE A 914 -0.89 10.20 -11.12
N GLU A 915 -1.32 9.90 -12.35
CA GLU A 915 -0.42 9.72 -13.48
C GLU A 915 -0.22 11.06 -14.19
N ALA A 916 1.00 11.59 -14.19
CA ALA A 916 1.35 12.79 -14.94
C ALA A 916 1.40 12.45 -16.44
N LYS A 917 0.40 12.91 -17.21
CA LYS A 917 0.29 12.61 -18.65
C LYS A 917 0.45 13.83 -19.55
N ASP A 918 0.30 15.04 -19.01
CA ASP A 918 0.38 16.30 -19.76
C ASP A 918 1.03 17.41 -18.90
N ALA A 919 2.30 17.75 -19.14
CA ALA A 919 2.93 18.94 -18.55
C ALA A 919 2.70 20.20 -19.37
N PHE A 920 2.73 21.32 -18.64
CA PHE A 920 2.89 22.63 -19.23
C PHE A 920 4.35 22.85 -19.66
N SER A 921 4.56 23.43 -20.84
CA SER A 921 5.88 23.59 -21.48
C SER A 921 6.89 24.44 -20.69
N ASP A 922 6.41 25.22 -19.72
CA ASP A 922 7.20 26.07 -18.83
C ASP A 922 7.30 25.54 -17.39
N VAL A 923 6.95 24.27 -17.17
CA VAL A 923 7.10 23.56 -15.89
C VAL A 923 8.27 22.57 -16.00
N ALA A 924 9.47 23.07 -15.72
CA ALA A 924 10.70 22.29 -15.67
C ALA A 924 10.77 21.40 -14.41
N ARG A 925 11.69 20.42 -14.40
CA ARG A 925 11.88 19.48 -13.28
C ARG A 925 12.14 20.15 -11.93
N ASP A 926 12.87 21.24 -11.94
CA ASP A 926 13.24 22.05 -10.77
C ASP A 926 12.20 23.12 -10.43
N THR A 927 11.05 23.15 -11.14
CA THR A 927 9.94 24.03 -10.80
C THR A 927 9.48 23.70 -9.38
N PRO A 928 9.44 24.69 -8.46
CA PRO A 928 8.93 24.47 -7.12
C PRO A 928 7.51 23.87 -7.18
N HIS A 929 7.24 22.86 -6.37
CA HIS A 929 5.94 22.20 -6.32
C HIS A 929 5.48 21.60 -7.67
N ARG A 930 6.42 21.16 -8.52
CA ARG A 930 6.13 20.55 -9.84
C ARG A 930 5.06 19.47 -9.76
N GLU A 931 5.15 18.55 -8.81
CA GLU A 931 4.17 17.46 -8.64
C GLU A 931 2.75 18.01 -8.48
N ALA A 932 2.57 19.00 -7.60
CA ALA A 932 1.27 19.66 -7.42
C ALA A 932 0.79 20.37 -8.70
N VAL A 933 1.69 20.95 -9.49
CA VAL A 933 1.36 21.59 -10.78
C VAL A 933 0.91 20.57 -11.82
N LEU A 934 1.58 19.41 -11.89
CA LEU A 934 1.20 18.31 -12.77
C LEU A 934 -0.11 17.67 -12.33
N TRP A 935 -0.33 17.55 -11.03
CA TRP A 935 -1.59 17.08 -10.49
C TRP A 935 -2.74 18.00 -10.90
N LEU A 936 -2.55 19.32 -10.85
CA LEU A 936 -3.57 20.26 -11.35
C LEU A 936 -3.84 20.06 -12.86
N ALA A 937 -2.83 19.71 -13.66
CA ALA A 937 -3.02 19.40 -15.07
C ALA A 937 -3.80 18.08 -15.25
N ALA A 938 -3.38 17.01 -14.60
CA ALA A 938 -3.97 15.66 -14.69
C ALA A 938 -5.40 15.61 -14.17
N SER A 939 -5.68 16.30 -13.06
CA SER A 939 -7.03 16.47 -12.54
C SER A 939 -7.91 17.37 -13.43
N GLY A 940 -7.32 18.15 -14.33
CA GLY A 940 -7.99 19.13 -15.17
C GLY A 940 -8.39 20.42 -14.42
N VAL A 941 -7.87 20.63 -13.20
CA VAL A 941 -8.05 21.88 -12.43
C VAL A 941 -7.21 23.02 -13.02
N SER A 942 -6.15 22.72 -13.78
CA SER A 942 -5.43 23.68 -14.62
C SER A 942 -5.51 23.26 -16.08
N THR A 943 -5.81 24.21 -16.95
CA THR A 943 -5.83 24.02 -18.41
C THR A 943 -4.66 24.73 -19.11
N GLY A 944 -3.94 25.58 -18.39
CA GLY A 944 -2.85 26.42 -18.89
C GLY A 944 -3.28 27.43 -19.95
N TRP A 945 -2.31 28.20 -20.44
CA TRP A 945 -2.48 29.08 -21.60
C TRP A 945 -1.88 28.45 -22.84
N THR A 946 -2.65 28.42 -23.91
CA THR A 946 -2.13 28.09 -25.23
C THR A 946 -1.26 29.25 -25.71
N ALA A 947 0.04 29.01 -25.87
CA ALA A 947 0.96 29.92 -26.52
C ALA A 947 0.67 29.99 -28.04
N GLU A 948 1.24 30.97 -28.73
CA GLU A 948 1.03 31.15 -30.18
C GLU A 948 1.41 29.90 -31.00
N ASP A 949 2.30 29.07 -30.48
CA ASP A 949 2.77 27.82 -31.10
C ASP A 949 1.90 26.60 -30.79
N GLY A 950 0.80 26.77 -30.05
CA GLY A 950 -0.11 25.69 -29.65
C GLY A 950 0.30 24.94 -28.38
N THR A 951 1.48 25.21 -27.80
CA THR A 951 1.89 24.59 -26.52
C THR A 951 1.12 25.21 -25.34
N LYS A 952 0.96 24.44 -24.25
CA LYS A 952 0.28 24.93 -23.04
C LYS A 952 1.31 25.35 -21.99
N THR A 953 1.14 26.53 -21.39
CA THR A 953 2.00 27.07 -20.32
C THR A 953 1.23 27.21 -19.01
N PHE A 954 1.86 26.96 -17.88
CA PHE A 954 1.33 27.11 -16.53
C PHE A 954 1.70 28.44 -15.89
N ARG A 955 2.86 28.99 -16.26
CA ARG A 955 3.52 30.17 -15.68
C ARG A 955 3.76 30.04 -14.18
N PRO A 956 4.58 29.07 -13.74
CA PRO A 956 4.67 28.70 -12.32
C PRO A 956 5.11 29.86 -11.42
N TYR A 957 5.97 30.75 -11.91
CA TYR A 957 6.52 31.87 -11.15
C TYR A 957 5.67 33.16 -11.20
N ASP A 958 4.68 33.22 -12.09
CA ASP A 958 3.79 34.37 -12.16
C ASP A 958 2.97 34.49 -10.87
N ARG A 959 2.75 35.73 -10.42
CA ARG A 959 1.88 35.99 -9.28
C ARG A 959 0.44 35.69 -9.67
N ILE A 960 -0.23 34.84 -8.90
CA ILE A 960 -1.62 34.53 -9.17
C ILE A 960 -2.48 35.75 -8.82
N VAL A 961 -3.29 36.17 -9.78
CA VAL A 961 -4.29 37.22 -9.60
C VAL A 961 -5.62 36.61 -9.18
N ARG A 962 -6.46 37.40 -8.51
CA ARG A 962 -7.69 36.93 -7.86
C ARG A 962 -8.68 36.28 -8.82
N CYS A 963 -8.82 36.77 -10.06
CA CYS A 963 -9.71 36.16 -11.05
C CYS A 963 -9.22 34.79 -11.52
N ASP A 964 -7.91 34.62 -11.72
CA ASP A 964 -7.34 33.34 -12.13
C ASP A 964 -7.50 32.32 -11.00
N MET A 965 -7.19 32.72 -9.76
CA MET A 965 -7.40 31.89 -8.57
C MET A 965 -8.85 31.42 -8.47
N ALA A 966 -9.83 32.28 -8.78
CA ALA A 966 -11.25 31.91 -8.81
C ALA A 966 -11.52 30.71 -9.71
N ALA A 967 -10.90 30.65 -10.89
CA ALA A 967 -11.04 29.54 -11.81
C ALA A 967 -10.41 28.23 -11.29
N PHE A 968 -9.34 28.30 -10.50
CA PHE A 968 -8.77 27.10 -9.86
C PHE A 968 -9.71 26.58 -8.77
N LEU A 969 -10.16 27.45 -7.86
CA LEU A 969 -11.03 27.06 -6.75
C LEU A 969 -12.38 26.53 -7.24
N HIS A 970 -12.95 27.13 -8.29
CA HIS A 970 -14.17 26.64 -8.91
C HIS A 970 -14.01 25.22 -9.45
N ARG A 971 -12.93 24.95 -10.20
CA ARG A 971 -12.68 23.62 -10.77
C ARG A 971 -12.36 22.57 -9.72
N MET A 972 -11.66 22.94 -8.63
CA MET A 972 -11.47 22.06 -7.47
C MET A 972 -12.80 21.60 -6.90
N ALA A 973 -13.73 22.55 -6.70
CA ALA A 973 -15.06 22.27 -6.22
C ALA A 973 -15.84 21.38 -7.19
N GLU A 974 -15.97 21.77 -8.47
CA GLU A 974 -16.69 21.01 -9.52
C GLU A 974 -16.24 19.56 -9.64
N LYS A 975 -14.95 19.28 -9.41
CA LYS A 975 -14.37 17.94 -9.52
C LYS A 975 -14.45 17.12 -8.24
N GLY A 976 -15.00 17.66 -7.15
CA GLY A 976 -15.08 16.97 -5.87
C GLY A 976 -13.71 16.72 -5.22
N LEU A 977 -12.72 17.57 -5.53
CA LEU A 977 -11.34 17.47 -5.03
C LEU A 977 -11.13 18.23 -3.71
N VAL A 978 -12.23 18.57 -3.04
CA VAL A 978 -12.26 19.20 -1.73
C VAL A 978 -13.21 18.39 -0.87
N ASP A 979 -12.77 17.98 0.31
CA ASP A 979 -13.63 17.31 1.28
C ASP A 979 -14.50 18.38 1.98
N LEU A 980 -15.70 18.58 1.44
CA LEU A 980 -16.68 19.55 1.92
C LEU A 980 -17.52 18.93 3.03
N ARG A 981 -16.93 18.77 4.23
CA ARG A 981 -17.65 18.24 5.40
C ARG A 981 -18.27 19.33 6.26
#